data_AF-A0A959IYL6-F1
#
_entry.id   AF-A0A959IYL6-F1
#
_cell.length_a   1.000
_cell.length_b   1.000
_cell.length_c   1.000
_cell.angle_alpha   90.00
_cell.angle_beta   90.00
_cell.angle_gamma   90.00
#
_symmetry.space_group_name_H-M   'P 1'
#
loop_
_entity.id
_entity.type
_entity.pdbx_description
1 polymer ?
#
loop_
_entity_poly.entity_id
_entity_poly.type
_entity_poly.pdbx_seq_one_letter_code
_entity_poly.pdbx_strand_id
1 'polypeptide(L)'
;MKVYFILISFLIALNINETPKINVYLIGDSTMSNKRPQDFPETGWGQVFGENFTNVIDIHNHAVNGRSTKSFRDQGLWKTVHDQLQPGDYVFIQFGHNDSKTTDSLRYAPAMTDYKTNLIRYIAEIREKKAIPLLLTPVSRRKFMDGKAVETHGDYPKAVKEVAAAYAVDVIDMDTKSRAIINAQGEELSKLMFMHHGPGVFPKFPKGIEDNTHFSPFGARTIAALVCEGLVEISHPLRAYLKSSPHEDKYAFELPKIAEGYFKPDTFNVIKYGAVPSAVKPSTAAIQSAIDNASQTGGGVVLIPKGMYISGPLVLKDNVNLHLEEGALLQFSDNRADYPIVETTWEGQAAYRCQAPISAVGKTNIALTGKGTLDGSGQVWKQVKRSKLTSAEWKKLTESGGVNDGNTWFPSESARLGENSDWAKKKTEGKTIKDYETVRDFLRPNMISFNRCNVVKIEGLTIKNSPAWTIHPLLCNHTMVKDVSVINPWFGQNNDAIDIESCQSGILEGCYFDSGDDAITIKSGRDAEGRKRGVPTSDWIIRDTKVMHGHGGFVIGSEMSGGVKNLYVNNCTFMGTDIGLRFKTTRGRGGVVDNIHISDIQMSEIVGEAILFNMYYAAKDPVKLPGEEDKPIEYIAEPFTEATPVFRNFSMERIYCKGALEAIKIEGLPESNLSGLKLKDASFVSQKSMSINEADQIQLTNVEIKHREGAVFIINNGKNISFKNVNFLNTSSEAKIYGSGTKNIKLENTNVRKSMIFIDKSTKSKEVSAK
;
A
#
# COMPACT_ATOMS: atom_id res chain seq x y z
N MET A 1 39.44 -56.85 -13.04
CA MET A 1 38.39 -56.10 -13.76
C MET A 1 38.16 -54.77 -13.03
N LYS A 2 38.87 -53.70 -13.41
CA LYS A 2 38.60 -52.32 -13.01
C LYS A 2 39.07 -51.42 -14.16
N VAL A 3 38.10 -50.91 -14.91
CA VAL A 3 38.31 -49.96 -16.02
C VAL A 3 38.27 -48.56 -15.42
N TYR A 4 39.35 -47.80 -15.61
CA TYR A 4 39.38 -46.37 -15.29
C TYR A 4 38.70 -45.60 -16.43
N PHE A 5 37.57 -44.95 -16.13
CA PHE A 5 36.96 -43.96 -17.01
C PHE A 5 37.68 -42.63 -16.84
N ILE A 6 38.41 -42.22 -17.88
CA ILE A 6 38.91 -40.84 -18.01
C ILE A 6 37.76 -40.02 -18.59
N LEU A 7 37.17 -39.15 -17.75
CA LEU A 7 36.18 -38.16 -18.18
C LEU A 7 36.95 -36.96 -18.79
N ILE A 8 36.97 -36.87 -20.12
CA ILE A 8 37.44 -35.66 -20.82
C ILE A 8 36.27 -34.68 -20.84
N SER A 9 36.33 -33.66 -19.99
CA SER A 9 35.38 -32.55 -19.99
C SER A 9 35.73 -31.59 -21.14
N PHE A 10 34.96 -31.65 -22.24
CA PHE A 10 34.95 -30.58 -23.25
C PHE A 10 34.19 -29.38 -22.66
N LEU A 11 34.92 -28.34 -22.22
CA LEU A 11 34.36 -27.01 -21.97
C LEU A 11 34.12 -26.36 -23.34
N ILE A 12 32.87 -26.43 -23.82
CA ILE A 12 32.40 -25.51 -24.85
C ILE A 12 32.20 -24.16 -24.16
N ALA A 13 33.12 -23.23 -24.38
CA ALA A 13 32.90 -21.83 -24.04
C ALA A 13 31.72 -21.32 -24.88
N LEU A 14 30.53 -21.32 -24.29
CA LEU A 14 29.41 -20.55 -24.80
C LEU A 14 29.83 -19.08 -24.73
N ASN A 15 30.19 -18.50 -25.87
CA ASN A 15 30.18 -17.07 -26.05
C ASN A 15 28.73 -16.62 -25.86
N ILE A 16 28.41 -16.24 -24.62
CA ILE A 16 27.19 -15.49 -24.33
C ILE A 16 27.40 -14.15 -25.04
N ASN A 17 26.86 -14.02 -26.25
CA ASN A 17 26.78 -12.72 -26.90
C ASN A 17 25.98 -11.83 -25.96
N GLU A 18 26.66 -10.90 -25.28
CA GLU A 18 25.99 -9.88 -24.49
C GLU A 18 25.00 -9.16 -25.39
N THR A 19 23.74 -9.07 -24.95
CA THR A 19 22.71 -8.32 -25.67
C THR A 19 23.22 -6.89 -25.90
N PRO A 20 23.24 -6.38 -27.16
CA PRO A 20 23.70 -5.04 -27.43
C PRO A 20 22.97 -4.03 -26.53
N LYS A 21 23.75 -3.24 -25.77
CA LYS A 21 23.23 -2.21 -24.88
C LYS A 21 22.84 -0.97 -25.69
N ILE A 22 21.75 -0.32 -25.29
CA ILE A 22 21.40 1.01 -25.79
C ILE A 22 21.91 2.02 -24.77
N ASN A 23 22.83 2.89 -25.18
CA ASN A 23 23.39 3.90 -24.29
C ASN A 23 22.46 5.12 -24.22
N VAL A 24 22.22 5.57 -22.99
CA VAL A 24 21.52 6.82 -22.71
C VAL A 24 22.44 7.71 -21.89
N TYR A 25 22.92 8.78 -22.49
CA TYR A 25 23.75 9.77 -21.83
C TYR A 25 22.89 10.86 -21.21
N LEU A 26 23.13 11.17 -19.95
CA LEU A 26 22.46 12.27 -19.25
C LEU A 26 23.44 13.42 -19.08
N ILE A 27 23.10 14.62 -19.56
CA ILE A 27 23.87 15.84 -19.32
C ILE A 27 23.00 16.89 -18.64
N GLY A 28 23.55 17.51 -17.59
CA GLY A 28 22.79 18.44 -16.78
C GLY A 28 23.51 18.97 -15.55
N ASP A 29 22.70 19.47 -14.62
CA ASP A 29 23.14 20.14 -13.40
C ASP A 29 23.04 19.26 -12.14
N SER A 30 23.10 19.89 -10.96
CA SER A 30 23.10 19.22 -9.67
C SER A 30 21.82 18.43 -9.35
N THR A 31 20.70 18.73 -10.00
CA THR A 31 19.44 17.99 -9.76
C THR A 31 19.45 16.61 -10.41
N MET A 32 20.27 16.42 -11.46
CA MET A 32 20.41 15.18 -12.23
C MET A 32 21.67 14.38 -11.84
N SER A 33 22.74 15.05 -11.41
CA SER A 33 24.08 14.46 -11.18
C SER A 33 24.13 13.34 -10.15
N ASN A 34 25.03 12.38 -10.37
CA ASN A 34 25.42 11.39 -9.36
C ASN A 34 26.03 12.07 -8.12
N LYS A 35 25.63 11.61 -6.93
CA LYS A 35 26.12 12.08 -5.64
C LYS A 35 27.05 11.04 -5.03
N ARG A 36 28.06 11.49 -4.28
CA ARG A 36 28.99 10.59 -3.61
C ARG A 36 28.32 10.02 -2.35
N PRO A 37 28.72 8.84 -1.85
CA PRO A 37 28.16 8.29 -0.62
C PRO A 37 28.22 9.24 0.58
N GLN A 38 29.29 10.03 0.71
CA GLN A 38 29.43 11.06 1.75
C GLN A 38 28.46 12.25 1.63
N ASP A 39 27.83 12.42 0.46
CA ASP A 39 26.84 13.47 0.19
C ASP A 39 25.41 13.03 0.56
N PHE A 40 25.21 11.76 0.95
CA PHE A 40 23.93 11.21 1.37
C PHE A 40 23.27 12.06 2.49
N PRO A 41 21.95 12.30 2.44
CA PRO A 41 20.96 11.68 1.55
C PRO A 41 20.72 12.41 0.22
N GLU A 42 21.53 13.42 -0.13
CA GLU A 42 21.38 14.10 -1.42
C GLU A 42 21.49 13.08 -2.57
N THR A 43 20.50 13.08 -3.46
CA THR A 43 20.42 12.12 -4.57
C THR A 43 19.98 12.85 -5.83
N GLY A 44 20.71 12.68 -6.94
CA GLY A 44 20.28 13.20 -8.24
C GLY A 44 19.27 12.27 -8.91
N TRP A 45 18.31 12.78 -9.65
CA TRP A 45 17.32 11.91 -10.32
C TRP A 45 17.98 11.02 -11.38
N GLY A 46 19.03 11.50 -12.05
CA GLY A 46 19.78 10.71 -13.03
C GLY A 46 20.55 9.54 -12.40
N GLN A 47 20.84 9.61 -11.10
CA GLN A 47 21.51 8.54 -10.34
C GLN A 47 20.60 7.31 -10.17
N VAL A 48 19.29 7.53 -10.00
CA VAL A 48 18.29 6.47 -9.80
C VAL A 48 17.48 6.19 -11.06
N PHE A 49 17.67 6.94 -12.14
CA PHE A 49 16.89 6.82 -13.37
C PHE A 49 16.95 5.42 -14.00
N GLY A 50 18.15 4.82 -14.00
CA GLY A 50 18.37 3.46 -14.51
C GLY A 50 17.62 2.37 -13.75
N GLU A 51 17.17 2.62 -12.51
CA GLU A 51 16.36 1.66 -11.74
C GLU A 51 15.06 1.29 -12.47
N ASN A 52 14.56 2.15 -13.37
CA ASN A 52 13.30 1.99 -14.09
C ASN A 52 13.39 1.20 -15.40
N PHE A 53 14.60 0.86 -15.88
CA PHE A 53 14.79 0.19 -17.15
C PHE A 53 15.24 -1.26 -16.98
N THR A 54 14.91 -2.10 -17.96
CA THR A 54 15.50 -3.42 -18.14
C THR A 54 17.01 -3.32 -18.35
N ASN A 55 17.70 -4.44 -18.25
CA ASN A 55 19.15 -4.50 -18.44
C ASN A 55 19.61 -4.21 -19.88
N VAL A 56 18.72 -3.89 -20.83
CA VAL A 56 19.08 -3.49 -22.20
C VAL A 56 19.59 -2.04 -22.24
N ILE A 57 19.10 -1.18 -21.35
CA ILE A 57 19.53 0.22 -21.27
C ILE A 57 20.77 0.34 -20.39
N ASP A 58 21.76 1.11 -20.84
CA ASP A 58 22.90 1.53 -20.05
C ASP A 58 22.88 3.05 -19.85
N ILE A 59 22.88 3.50 -18.58
CA ILE A 59 22.75 4.92 -18.23
C ILE A 59 24.12 5.50 -17.93
N HIS A 60 24.54 6.44 -18.77
CA HIS A 60 25.79 7.20 -18.64
C HIS A 60 25.49 8.59 -18.09
N ASN A 61 25.40 8.73 -16.77
CA ASN A 61 25.08 10.02 -16.15
C ASN A 61 26.33 10.92 -16.03
N HIS A 62 26.42 11.91 -16.90
CA HIS A 62 27.48 12.93 -16.95
C HIS A 62 27.06 14.29 -16.39
N ALA A 63 25.88 14.40 -15.77
CA ALA A 63 25.48 15.65 -15.12
C ALA A 63 26.41 15.97 -13.94
N VAL A 64 26.72 17.27 -13.77
CA VAL A 64 27.70 17.73 -12.77
C VAL A 64 27.14 18.90 -11.97
N ASN A 65 27.40 18.86 -10.66
CA ASN A 65 27.00 19.91 -9.72
C ASN A 65 27.43 21.31 -10.19
N GLY A 66 26.49 22.25 -10.12
CA GLY A 66 26.77 23.66 -10.41
C GLY A 66 27.07 23.97 -11.87
N ARG A 67 26.82 23.06 -12.82
CA ARG A 67 27.02 23.36 -14.25
C ARG A 67 25.78 23.97 -14.89
N SER A 68 26.06 24.85 -15.86
CA SER A 68 25.13 25.49 -16.77
C SER A 68 25.41 25.00 -18.19
N THR A 69 24.54 25.31 -19.15
CA THR A 69 24.78 24.99 -20.56
C THR A 69 26.13 25.51 -21.05
N LYS A 70 26.52 26.71 -20.61
CA LYS A 70 27.80 27.35 -20.93
C LYS A 70 28.98 26.68 -20.24
N SER A 71 28.98 26.64 -18.91
CA SER A 71 30.11 26.13 -18.14
C SER A 71 30.39 24.64 -18.34
N PHE A 72 29.37 23.85 -18.70
CA PHE A 72 29.57 22.44 -19.05
C PHE A 72 30.41 22.26 -20.33
N ARG A 73 30.31 23.20 -21.28
CA ARG A 73 31.16 23.23 -22.49
C ARG A 73 32.54 23.78 -22.18
N ASP A 74 32.60 24.93 -21.51
CA ASP A 74 33.86 25.63 -21.23
C ASP A 74 34.85 24.77 -20.43
N GLN A 75 34.35 23.82 -19.64
CA GLN A 75 35.16 22.92 -18.82
C GLN A 75 35.47 21.58 -19.49
N GLY A 76 35.11 21.40 -20.77
CA GLY A 76 35.39 20.16 -21.51
C GLY A 76 34.54 18.95 -21.11
N LEU A 77 33.53 19.13 -20.25
CA LEU A 77 32.63 18.05 -19.83
C LEU A 77 31.80 17.55 -20.99
N TRP A 78 31.32 18.47 -21.85
CA TRP A 78 30.63 18.09 -23.08
C TRP A 78 31.52 17.30 -24.04
N LYS A 79 32.77 17.74 -24.22
CA LYS A 79 33.73 17.06 -25.11
C LYS A 79 33.89 15.58 -24.72
N THR A 80 33.95 15.31 -23.41
CA THR A 80 34.04 13.95 -22.87
C THR A 80 32.86 13.09 -23.31
N VAL A 81 31.63 13.61 -23.26
CA VAL A 81 30.42 12.88 -23.70
C VAL A 81 30.42 12.72 -25.23
N HIS A 82 30.60 13.83 -25.95
CA HIS A 82 30.57 13.88 -27.41
C HIS A 82 31.55 12.90 -28.08
N ASP A 83 32.75 12.75 -27.52
CA ASP A 83 33.77 11.85 -28.06
C ASP A 83 33.40 10.36 -27.91
N GLN A 84 32.51 10.02 -26.99
CA GLN A 84 32.05 8.65 -26.74
C GLN A 84 30.81 8.27 -27.57
N LEU A 85 30.01 9.26 -27.99
CA LEU A 85 28.74 9.02 -28.69
C LEU A 85 28.90 8.16 -29.94
N GLN A 86 28.04 7.15 -30.04
CA GLN A 86 27.86 6.27 -31.18
C GLN A 86 26.52 6.51 -31.88
N PRO A 87 26.38 6.12 -33.16
CA PRO A 87 25.09 6.15 -33.85
C PRO A 87 24.02 5.38 -33.08
N GLY A 88 22.86 6.01 -32.86
CA GLY A 88 21.72 5.40 -32.15
C GLY A 88 21.71 5.62 -30.63
N ASP A 89 22.77 6.19 -30.04
CA ASP A 89 22.76 6.58 -28.63
C ASP A 89 21.73 7.69 -28.38
N TYR A 90 21.17 7.75 -27.17
CA TYR A 90 20.27 8.82 -26.74
C TYR A 90 20.99 9.80 -25.82
N VAL A 91 20.69 11.10 -25.92
CA VAL A 91 21.27 12.13 -25.06
C VAL A 91 20.17 13.00 -24.45
N PHE A 92 19.99 12.90 -23.14
CA PHE A 92 19.01 13.66 -22.37
C PHE A 92 19.66 14.93 -21.83
N ILE A 93 19.05 16.08 -22.10
CA ILE A 93 19.63 17.40 -21.79
C ILE A 93 18.70 18.15 -20.84
N GLN A 94 19.17 18.44 -19.62
CA GLN A 94 18.43 19.26 -18.64
C GLN A 94 19.35 20.29 -17.96
N PHE A 95 19.13 21.57 -18.24
CA PHE A 95 19.85 22.70 -17.63
C PHE A 95 18.86 23.82 -17.24
N GLY A 96 19.37 24.97 -16.77
CA GLY A 96 18.59 26.16 -16.42
C GLY A 96 18.73 26.62 -14.97
N HIS A 97 19.07 25.73 -14.03
CA HIS A 97 19.25 26.13 -12.63
C HIS A 97 20.43 27.06 -12.42
N ASN A 98 21.56 26.78 -13.09
CA ASN A 98 22.78 27.56 -12.93
C ASN A 98 22.94 28.63 -14.02
N ASP A 99 22.30 28.43 -15.18
CA ASP A 99 22.25 29.41 -16.26
C ASP A 99 21.58 30.72 -15.81
N SER A 100 20.62 30.65 -14.89
CA SER A 100 19.89 31.79 -14.32
C SER A 100 20.69 32.62 -13.30
N LYS A 101 21.93 32.26 -12.97
CA LYS A 101 22.75 32.96 -11.97
C LYS A 101 23.45 34.20 -12.54
N THR A 102 22.72 35.32 -12.66
CA THR A 102 23.22 36.60 -13.23
C THR A 102 24.50 37.14 -12.59
N THR A 103 24.79 36.78 -11.34
CA THR A 103 25.98 37.22 -10.59
C THR A 103 27.22 36.35 -10.83
N ASP A 104 27.10 35.24 -11.56
CA ASP A 104 28.19 34.30 -11.86
C ASP A 104 28.40 34.25 -13.37
N SER A 105 29.28 35.11 -13.90
CA SER A 105 29.54 35.23 -15.35
C SER A 105 30.11 33.97 -16.00
N LEU A 106 30.69 33.05 -15.21
CA LEU A 106 31.16 31.77 -15.71
C LEU A 106 29.99 30.83 -16.02
N ARG A 107 28.87 30.99 -15.32
CA ARG A 107 27.69 30.11 -15.45
C ARG A 107 26.52 30.77 -16.16
N TYR A 108 26.34 32.09 -16.00
CA TYR A 108 25.22 32.84 -16.54
C TYR A 108 25.11 32.69 -18.05
N ALA A 109 23.91 32.39 -18.53
CA ALA A 109 23.59 32.31 -19.94
C ALA A 109 22.14 32.77 -20.13
N PRO A 110 21.87 34.00 -20.63
CA PRO A 110 20.51 34.50 -20.77
C PRO A 110 19.60 33.54 -21.55
N ALA A 111 18.39 33.29 -21.03
CA ALA A 111 17.48 32.25 -21.51
C ALA A 111 17.21 32.32 -23.01
N MET A 112 16.97 33.51 -23.55
CA MET A 112 16.55 33.71 -24.94
C MET A 112 17.71 33.88 -25.94
N THR A 113 18.96 33.95 -25.48
CA THR A 113 20.14 34.10 -26.34
C THR A 113 21.15 32.98 -26.13
N ASP A 114 22.07 33.12 -25.19
CA ASP A 114 23.21 32.21 -25.02
C ASP A 114 22.76 30.81 -24.63
N TYR A 115 21.73 30.71 -23.78
CA TYR A 115 21.16 29.43 -23.36
C TYR A 115 20.61 28.64 -24.56
N LYS A 116 19.75 29.28 -25.38
CA LYS A 116 19.24 28.67 -26.64
C LYS A 116 20.38 28.31 -27.58
N THR A 117 21.33 29.22 -27.76
CA THR A 117 22.48 29.00 -28.64
C THR A 117 23.27 27.77 -28.20
N ASN A 118 23.48 27.58 -26.90
CA ASN A 118 24.16 26.39 -26.39
C ASN A 118 23.32 25.11 -26.60
N LEU A 119 22.00 25.13 -26.33
CA LEU A 119 21.12 23.98 -26.60
C LEU A 119 21.15 23.56 -28.07
N ILE A 120 21.07 24.53 -28.99
CA ILE A 120 21.15 24.30 -30.43
C ILE A 120 22.48 23.64 -30.81
N ARG A 121 23.60 24.11 -30.23
CA ARG A 121 24.92 23.51 -30.45
C ARG A 121 24.99 22.06 -29.96
N TYR A 122 24.47 21.76 -28.77
CA TYR A 122 24.39 20.38 -28.30
C TYR A 122 23.61 19.50 -29.28
N ILE A 123 22.43 19.94 -29.72
CA ILE A 123 21.57 19.20 -30.66
C ILE A 123 22.31 18.92 -31.98
N ALA A 124 22.97 19.93 -32.54
CA ALA A 124 23.71 19.79 -33.79
C ALA A 124 24.84 18.77 -33.66
N GLU A 125 25.63 18.87 -32.60
CA GLU A 125 26.79 17.98 -32.34
C GLU A 125 26.36 16.54 -32.01
N ILE A 126 25.22 16.36 -31.33
CA ILE A 126 24.61 15.03 -31.10
C ILE A 126 24.19 14.39 -32.44
N ARG A 127 23.52 15.17 -33.31
CA ARG A 127 23.07 14.69 -34.62
C ARG A 127 24.22 14.39 -35.57
N GLU A 128 25.34 15.12 -35.47
CA GLU A 128 26.57 14.83 -36.22
C GLU A 128 27.08 13.41 -35.93
N LYS A 129 26.95 12.96 -34.67
CA LYS A 129 27.27 11.59 -34.24
C LYS A 129 26.19 10.56 -34.56
N LYS A 130 25.10 10.97 -35.22
CA LYS A 130 23.88 10.16 -35.45
C LYS A 130 23.24 9.65 -34.14
N ALA A 131 23.47 10.37 -33.04
CA ALA A 131 22.78 10.15 -31.78
C ALA A 131 21.48 10.98 -31.73
N ILE A 132 20.61 10.68 -30.77
CA ILE A 132 19.24 11.19 -30.68
C ILE A 132 19.11 12.11 -29.45
N PRO A 133 18.92 13.42 -29.63
CA PRO A 133 18.73 14.33 -28.51
C PRO A 133 17.31 14.23 -27.95
N LEU A 134 17.16 14.39 -26.63
CA LEU A 134 15.90 14.61 -25.92
C LEU A 134 16.08 15.80 -24.96
N LEU A 135 15.19 16.79 -25.05
CA LEU A 135 15.23 17.95 -24.17
C LEU A 135 14.31 17.78 -22.97
N LEU A 136 14.75 18.27 -21.82
CA LEU A 136 13.94 18.37 -20.61
C LEU A 136 13.95 19.82 -20.14
N THR A 137 12.78 20.38 -19.82
CA THR A 137 12.72 21.67 -19.13
C THR A 137 13.37 21.53 -17.73
N PRO A 138 13.84 22.62 -17.10
CA PRO A 138 14.37 22.53 -15.75
C PRO A 138 13.31 21.95 -14.79
N VAL A 139 13.69 20.99 -13.93
CA VAL A 139 12.84 20.57 -12.81
C VAL A 139 12.62 21.74 -11.86
N SER A 140 11.44 21.84 -11.25
CA SER A 140 11.07 23.02 -10.49
C SER A 140 11.65 23.00 -9.08
N ARG A 141 12.02 24.19 -8.60
CA ARG A 141 12.40 24.36 -7.19
C ARG A 141 11.14 24.43 -6.34
N ARG A 142 11.25 23.97 -5.09
CA ARG A 142 10.17 24.15 -4.11
C ARG A 142 10.11 25.61 -3.67
N LYS A 143 9.13 26.36 -4.19
CA LYS A 143 8.84 27.73 -3.77
C LYS A 143 7.33 27.95 -3.78
N PHE A 144 6.79 28.43 -2.68
CA PHE A 144 5.36 28.70 -2.53
C PHE A 144 5.05 30.20 -2.50
N MET A 145 3.91 30.57 -3.07
CA MET A 145 3.27 31.87 -2.94
C MET A 145 1.76 31.61 -2.83
N ASP A 146 1.11 32.16 -1.80
CA ASP A 146 -0.32 31.97 -1.54
C ASP A 146 -0.76 30.48 -1.53
N GLY A 147 0.05 29.63 -0.90
CA GLY A 147 -0.23 28.19 -0.75
C GLY A 147 -0.05 27.37 -2.03
N LYS A 148 0.45 27.96 -3.13
CA LYS A 148 0.73 27.25 -4.39
C LYS A 148 2.19 27.34 -4.78
N ALA A 149 2.73 26.25 -5.31
CA ALA A 149 4.07 26.20 -5.86
C ALA A 149 4.13 27.04 -7.15
N VAL A 150 5.07 27.99 -7.19
CA VAL A 150 5.25 28.91 -8.31
C VAL A 150 6.43 28.52 -9.18
N GLU A 151 6.42 29.00 -10.42
CA GLU A 151 7.53 28.88 -11.37
C GLU A 151 8.76 29.64 -10.83
N THR A 152 9.97 29.08 -11.00
CA THR A 152 11.21 29.64 -10.40
C THR A 152 12.36 29.85 -11.39
N HIS A 153 12.14 29.59 -12.66
CA HIS A 153 13.13 29.56 -13.72
C HIS A 153 12.78 30.51 -14.87
N GLY A 154 11.77 31.38 -14.77
CA GLY A 154 11.45 32.43 -15.74
C GLY A 154 11.32 31.91 -17.18
N ASP A 155 12.07 32.49 -18.11
CA ASP A 155 11.99 32.16 -19.53
C ASP A 155 12.70 30.84 -19.93
N TYR A 156 13.39 30.16 -19.02
CA TYR A 156 14.19 28.98 -19.37
C TYR A 156 13.34 27.78 -19.84
N PRO A 157 12.23 27.39 -19.17
CA PRO A 157 11.33 26.35 -19.70
C PRO A 157 10.78 26.69 -21.08
N LYS A 158 10.42 27.97 -21.31
CA LYS A 158 9.96 28.46 -22.61
C LYS A 158 11.06 28.32 -23.68
N ALA A 159 12.29 28.73 -23.36
CA ALA A 159 13.42 28.62 -24.27
C ALA A 159 13.69 27.17 -24.71
N VAL A 160 13.62 26.20 -23.79
CA VAL A 160 13.76 24.77 -24.12
C VAL A 160 12.67 24.31 -25.09
N LYS A 161 11.40 24.64 -24.82
CA LYS A 161 10.27 24.27 -25.68
C LYS A 161 10.36 24.88 -27.07
N GLU A 162 10.77 26.14 -27.16
CA GLU A 162 10.97 26.83 -28.45
C GLU A 162 12.11 26.19 -29.26
N VAL A 163 13.22 25.81 -28.62
CA VAL A 163 14.32 25.09 -29.30
C VAL A 163 13.86 23.70 -29.74
N ALA A 164 13.15 22.96 -28.89
CA ALA A 164 12.60 21.65 -29.22
C ALA A 164 11.73 21.69 -30.48
N ALA A 165 10.78 22.64 -30.52
CA ALA A 165 9.89 22.84 -31.66
C ALA A 165 10.66 23.26 -32.92
N ALA A 166 11.58 24.22 -32.83
CA ALA A 166 12.31 24.74 -33.97
C ALA A 166 13.25 23.70 -34.62
N TYR A 167 13.76 22.75 -33.84
CA TYR A 167 14.71 21.75 -34.31
C TYR A 167 14.12 20.34 -34.41
N ALA A 168 12.81 20.17 -34.20
CA ALA A 168 12.12 18.88 -34.17
C ALA A 168 12.84 17.87 -33.24
N VAL A 169 12.99 18.25 -31.99
CA VAL A 169 13.55 17.43 -30.91
C VAL A 169 12.45 17.12 -29.91
N ASP A 170 12.37 15.88 -29.46
CA ASP A 170 11.44 15.48 -28.41
C ASP A 170 11.69 16.29 -27.13
N VAL A 171 10.62 16.59 -26.38
CA VAL A 171 10.72 17.37 -25.15
C VAL A 171 9.81 16.82 -24.05
N ILE A 172 10.33 16.75 -22.83
CA ILE A 172 9.56 16.47 -21.62
C ILE A 172 9.48 17.76 -20.77
N ASP A 173 8.25 18.20 -20.47
CA ASP A 173 8.02 19.40 -19.65
C ASP A 173 8.10 19.10 -18.14
N MET A 174 9.31 18.91 -17.65
CA MET A 174 9.60 18.63 -16.25
C MET A 174 9.25 19.76 -15.30
N ASP A 175 9.29 21.04 -15.71
CA ASP A 175 8.86 22.15 -14.85
C ASP A 175 7.39 21.97 -14.45
N THR A 176 6.49 21.87 -15.44
CA THR A 176 5.06 21.72 -15.17
C THR A 176 4.76 20.44 -14.39
N LYS A 177 5.36 19.31 -14.78
CA LYS A 177 5.15 18.01 -14.11
C LYS A 177 5.62 18.01 -12.66
N SER A 178 6.83 18.50 -12.40
CA SER A 178 7.36 18.53 -11.03
C SER A 178 6.63 19.53 -10.15
N ARG A 179 6.20 20.71 -10.65
CA ARG A 179 5.32 21.62 -9.87
C ARG A 179 3.96 21.01 -9.57
N ALA A 180 3.40 20.21 -10.47
CA ALA A 180 2.12 19.56 -10.22
C ALA A 180 2.20 18.63 -9.00
N ILE A 181 3.27 17.84 -8.87
CA ILE A 181 3.49 17.00 -7.69
C ILE A 181 3.72 17.83 -6.43
N ILE A 182 4.55 18.88 -6.50
CA ILE A 182 4.80 19.77 -5.35
C ILE A 182 3.49 20.41 -4.86
N ASN A 183 2.62 20.85 -5.79
CA ASN A 183 1.30 21.38 -5.47
C ASN A 183 0.37 20.31 -4.87
N ALA A 184 0.37 19.09 -5.40
CA ALA A 184 -0.45 17.99 -4.91
C ALA A 184 -0.07 17.58 -3.47
N GLN A 185 1.22 17.62 -3.14
CA GLN A 185 1.72 17.37 -1.78
C GLN A 185 1.55 18.58 -0.86
N GLY A 186 1.44 19.78 -1.41
CA GLY A 186 1.38 21.02 -0.63
C GLY A 186 2.71 21.34 0.07
N GLU A 187 2.70 22.38 0.89
CA GLU A 187 3.93 22.92 1.45
C GLU A 187 4.65 21.92 2.37
N GLU A 188 3.95 21.29 3.32
CA GLU A 188 4.60 20.43 4.32
C GLU A 188 5.08 19.09 3.75
N LEU A 189 4.23 18.32 3.07
CA LEU A 189 4.63 16.99 2.57
C LEU A 189 5.67 17.08 1.45
N SER A 190 5.65 18.17 0.65
CA SER A 190 6.65 18.33 -0.41
C SER A 190 8.09 18.44 0.13
N LYS A 191 8.30 18.80 1.40
CA LYS A 191 9.63 18.76 2.03
C LYS A 191 10.29 17.38 1.92
N LEU A 192 9.51 16.30 1.91
CA LEU A 192 10.03 14.93 1.77
C LEU A 192 10.75 14.70 0.44
N MET A 193 10.40 15.43 -0.62
CA MET A 193 11.10 15.36 -1.90
C MET A 193 12.47 16.05 -1.88
N PHE A 194 12.72 16.93 -0.92
CA PHE A 194 13.89 17.79 -0.89
C PHE A 194 14.76 17.54 0.34
N MET A 195 15.89 18.24 0.42
CA MET A 195 16.86 18.12 1.50
C MET A 195 16.43 18.95 2.71
N HIS A 196 15.50 18.40 3.49
CA HIS A 196 14.98 18.99 4.73
C HIS A 196 15.22 18.03 5.90
N HIS A 197 16.32 18.24 6.61
CA HIS A 197 16.74 17.35 7.70
C HIS A 197 17.22 18.13 8.92
N GLY A 198 16.82 17.65 10.10
CA GLY A 198 17.23 18.23 11.38
C GLY A 198 18.74 18.08 11.65
N PRO A 199 19.28 18.86 12.60
CA PRO A 199 20.68 18.79 13.01
C PRO A 199 21.10 17.39 13.44
N GLY A 200 22.29 16.95 13.06
CA GLY A 200 22.91 15.71 13.56
C GLY A 200 22.32 14.40 13.02
N VAL A 201 21.30 14.44 12.16
CA VAL A 201 20.78 13.23 11.49
C VAL A 201 21.82 12.65 10.54
N PHE A 202 22.56 13.51 9.83
CA PHE A 202 23.60 13.12 8.89
C PHE A 202 24.94 13.80 9.23
N PRO A 203 26.08 13.09 9.16
CA PRO A 203 27.40 13.65 9.47
C PRO A 203 27.77 14.89 8.65
N LYS A 204 27.37 14.94 7.37
CA LYS A 204 27.61 16.09 6.48
C LYS A 204 26.84 17.35 6.90
N PHE A 205 25.73 17.19 7.62
CA PHE A 205 24.82 18.27 8.01
C PHE A 205 24.68 18.36 9.54
N PRO A 206 25.77 18.67 10.28
CA PRO A 206 25.73 18.71 11.74
C PRO A 206 24.75 19.76 12.28
N LYS A 207 24.51 20.84 11.54
CA LYS A 207 23.54 21.90 11.86
C LYS A 207 22.18 21.71 11.18
N GLY A 208 21.97 20.60 10.48
CA GLY A 208 20.79 20.36 9.65
C GLY A 208 20.93 21.02 8.27
N ILE A 209 19.92 20.82 7.44
CA ILE A 209 19.83 21.40 6.10
C ILE A 209 18.38 21.68 5.74
N GLU A 210 18.16 22.85 5.14
CA GLU A 210 16.92 23.20 4.44
C GLU A 210 17.30 23.67 3.04
N ASP A 211 17.03 22.83 2.05
CA ASP A 211 17.33 23.09 0.67
C ASP A 211 16.15 22.68 -0.20
N ASN A 212 15.66 23.63 -1.00
CA ASN A 212 14.47 23.52 -1.84
C ASN A 212 14.78 23.24 -3.32
N THR A 213 16.02 22.90 -3.64
CA THR A 213 16.49 22.59 -5.00
C THR A 213 16.95 21.15 -5.13
N HIS A 214 17.73 20.64 -4.17
CA HIS A 214 18.27 19.28 -4.26
C HIS A 214 17.34 18.26 -3.61
N PHE A 215 17.38 17.04 -4.13
CA PHE A 215 16.42 16.00 -3.76
C PHE A 215 16.96 15.04 -2.70
N SER A 216 16.04 14.57 -1.87
CA SER A 216 16.20 13.33 -1.09
C SER A 216 16.13 12.11 -2.03
N PRO A 217 16.38 10.87 -1.55
CA PRO A 217 16.20 9.67 -2.37
C PRO A 217 14.75 9.50 -2.85
N PHE A 218 13.78 9.87 -2.01
CA PHE A 218 12.36 9.85 -2.37
C PHE A 218 12.06 10.86 -3.50
N GLY A 219 12.57 12.09 -3.38
CA GLY A 219 12.41 13.10 -4.43
C GLY A 219 13.07 12.70 -5.74
N ALA A 220 14.30 12.19 -5.70
CA ALA A 220 15.03 11.75 -6.88
C ALA A 220 14.27 10.65 -7.64
N ARG A 221 13.73 9.64 -6.94
CA ARG A 221 12.90 8.59 -7.56
C ARG A 221 11.57 9.11 -8.09
N THR A 222 10.98 10.09 -7.41
CA THR A 222 9.74 10.75 -7.87
C THR A 222 9.97 11.50 -9.18
N ILE A 223 11.07 12.25 -9.28
CA ILE A 223 11.45 12.98 -10.50
C ILE A 223 11.84 12.02 -11.62
N ALA A 224 12.60 10.96 -11.31
CA ALA A 224 12.94 9.93 -12.30
C ALA A 224 11.68 9.26 -12.88
N ALA A 225 10.67 8.97 -12.04
CA ALA A 225 9.40 8.42 -12.49
C ALA A 225 8.61 9.38 -13.39
N LEU A 226 8.65 10.70 -13.12
CA LEU A 226 8.07 11.71 -14.02
C LEU A 226 8.75 11.75 -15.39
N VAL A 227 10.06 11.53 -15.45
CA VAL A 227 10.77 11.40 -16.74
C VAL A 227 10.28 10.16 -17.48
N CYS A 228 10.15 9.01 -16.80
CA CYS A 228 9.60 7.79 -17.41
C CYS A 228 8.15 7.98 -17.90
N GLU A 229 7.30 8.66 -17.12
CA GLU A 229 5.95 9.04 -17.55
C GLU A 229 5.99 9.89 -18.82
N GLY A 230 6.86 10.90 -18.88
CA GLY A 230 7.06 11.72 -20.06
C GLY A 230 7.47 10.92 -21.30
N LEU A 231 8.30 9.88 -21.14
CA LEU A 231 8.65 8.97 -22.24
C LEU A 231 7.44 8.19 -22.75
N VAL A 232 6.53 7.78 -21.86
CA VAL A 232 5.29 7.09 -22.24
C VAL A 232 4.35 8.04 -22.98
N GLU A 233 4.16 9.25 -22.48
CA GLU A 233 3.25 10.26 -23.06
C GLU A 233 3.64 10.66 -24.48
N ILE A 234 4.93 10.91 -24.73
CA ILE A 234 5.43 11.28 -26.06
C ILE A 234 5.63 10.05 -26.96
N SER A 235 5.26 8.84 -26.50
CA SER A 235 5.48 7.58 -27.20
C SER A 235 6.95 7.33 -27.60
N HIS A 236 7.88 7.77 -26.76
CA HIS A 236 9.31 7.67 -27.02
C HIS A 236 9.75 6.20 -27.18
N PRO A 237 10.68 5.86 -28.11
CA PRO A 237 11.11 4.48 -28.33
C PRO A 237 11.63 3.76 -27.08
N LEU A 238 12.28 4.50 -26.17
CA LEU A 238 12.83 3.95 -24.92
C LEU A 238 11.75 3.39 -23.96
N ARG A 239 10.48 3.75 -24.12
CA ARG A 239 9.40 3.22 -23.26
C ARG A 239 9.28 1.69 -23.35
N ALA A 240 9.68 1.10 -24.48
CA ALA A 240 9.67 -0.35 -24.70
C ALA A 240 10.63 -1.12 -23.76
N TYR A 241 11.58 -0.42 -23.14
CA TYR A 241 12.57 -1.01 -22.24
C TYR A 241 12.34 -0.65 -20.77
N LEU A 242 11.25 0.07 -20.45
CA LEU A 242 10.86 0.31 -19.06
C LEU A 242 10.46 -1.02 -18.40
N LYS A 243 10.81 -1.18 -17.13
CA LYS A 243 10.44 -2.37 -16.36
C LYS A 243 8.92 -2.43 -16.19
N SER A 244 8.33 -3.55 -16.57
CA SER A 244 6.96 -3.89 -16.17
C SER A 244 6.90 -4.10 -14.66
N SER A 245 5.75 -3.82 -14.07
CA SER A 245 5.42 -4.20 -12.70
C SER A 245 4.90 -5.65 -12.67
N PRO A 246 4.73 -6.25 -11.48
CA PRO A 246 3.99 -7.51 -11.31
C PRO A 246 2.50 -7.45 -11.68
N HIS A 247 1.98 -6.27 -12.03
CA HIS A 247 0.61 -6.07 -12.48
C HIS A 247 0.61 -5.77 -13.99
N GLU A 248 -0.16 -6.55 -14.75
CA GLU A 248 -0.35 -6.34 -16.19
C GLU A 248 -0.76 -4.89 -16.50
N ASP A 249 -0.30 -4.38 -17.65
CA ASP A 249 -0.52 -3.01 -18.12
C ASP A 249 0.08 -1.90 -17.24
N LYS A 250 0.90 -2.24 -16.24
CA LYS A 250 1.59 -1.28 -15.38
C LYS A 250 3.10 -1.41 -15.44
N TYR A 251 3.77 -0.27 -15.52
CA TYR A 251 5.22 -0.18 -15.34
C TYR A 251 5.58 -0.06 -13.85
N ALA A 252 6.78 -0.50 -13.48
CA ALA A 252 7.28 -0.40 -12.11
C ALA A 252 7.34 1.07 -11.61
N PHE A 253 7.62 2.02 -12.51
CA PHE A 253 7.65 3.44 -12.16
C PHE A 253 6.24 4.03 -11.88
N GLU A 254 5.15 3.34 -12.19
CA GLU A 254 3.80 3.79 -11.84
C GLU A 254 3.41 3.43 -10.41
N LEU A 255 4.09 2.47 -9.78
CA LEU A 255 3.77 2.06 -8.42
C LEU A 255 4.09 3.16 -7.40
N PRO A 256 3.37 3.25 -6.27
CA PRO A 256 3.62 4.25 -5.24
C PRO A 256 5.08 4.31 -4.77
N LYS A 257 5.59 5.53 -4.50
CA LYS A 257 6.90 5.75 -3.87
C LYS A 257 6.67 6.09 -2.42
N ILE A 258 7.45 5.47 -1.53
CA ILE A 258 7.34 5.68 -0.09
C ILE A 258 8.57 6.46 0.39
N ALA A 259 8.36 7.55 1.13
CA ALA A 259 9.44 8.27 1.77
C ALA A 259 9.91 7.49 3.00
N GLU A 260 11.23 7.45 3.20
CA GLU A 260 11.85 6.83 4.37
C GLU A 260 12.23 7.89 5.41
N GLY A 261 12.06 7.52 6.68
CA GLY A 261 12.47 8.32 7.82
C GLY A 261 13.93 8.06 8.22
N TYR A 262 14.62 9.11 8.66
CA TYR A 262 15.99 9.02 9.12
C TYR A 262 16.07 9.50 10.56
N PHE A 263 16.75 8.73 11.39
CA PHE A 263 16.90 8.99 12.82
C PHE A 263 18.33 9.40 13.12
N LYS A 264 18.50 10.22 14.14
CA LYS A 264 19.81 10.44 14.73
C LYS A 264 20.40 9.11 15.21
N PRO A 265 21.73 8.92 15.13
CA PRO A 265 22.38 7.72 15.65
C PRO A 265 22.42 7.68 17.20
N ASP A 266 22.08 8.80 17.87
CA ASP A 266 21.98 8.89 19.32
C ASP A 266 21.08 7.80 19.91
N THR A 267 21.58 7.08 20.93
CA THR A 267 20.89 5.96 21.55
C THR A 267 20.52 6.24 23.00
N PHE A 268 19.23 6.12 23.29
CA PHE A 268 18.57 6.34 24.58
C PHE A 268 18.20 4.97 25.17
N ASN A 269 19.17 4.31 25.81
CA ASN A 269 18.92 3.01 26.45
C ASN A 269 18.06 3.18 27.70
N VAL A 270 16.88 2.55 27.72
CA VAL A 270 15.87 2.70 28.79
C VAL A 270 16.37 2.36 30.19
N ILE A 271 17.41 1.52 30.32
CA ILE A 271 18.03 1.19 31.62
C ILE A 271 18.63 2.44 32.27
N LYS A 272 19.21 3.36 31.47
CA LYS A 272 19.75 4.63 31.97
C LYS A 272 18.67 5.57 32.49
N TYR A 273 17.41 5.33 32.12
CA TYR A 273 16.24 6.06 32.57
C TYR A 273 15.52 5.35 33.73
N GLY A 274 16.08 4.25 34.24
CA GLY A 274 15.55 3.50 35.38
C GLY A 274 14.63 2.34 35.00
N ALA A 275 14.56 1.94 33.73
CA ALA A 275 13.84 0.72 33.36
C ALA A 275 14.58 -0.50 33.90
N VAL A 276 13.83 -1.43 34.48
CA VAL A 276 14.39 -2.64 35.09
C VAL A 276 13.74 -3.85 34.42
N PRO A 277 14.51 -4.79 33.84
CA PRO A 277 13.98 -6.06 33.40
C PRO A 277 13.30 -6.77 34.59
N SER A 278 11.98 -6.91 34.54
CA SER A 278 11.17 -7.45 35.62
C SER A 278 9.83 -7.93 35.10
N ALA A 279 9.36 -9.05 35.66
CA ALA A 279 7.99 -9.53 35.47
C ALA A 279 6.96 -8.83 36.38
N VAL A 280 7.40 -7.92 37.26
CA VAL A 280 6.54 -7.30 38.30
C VAL A 280 6.64 -5.78 38.29
N LYS A 281 7.84 -5.22 38.13
CA LYS A 281 8.05 -3.77 38.24
C LYS A 281 7.75 -3.09 36.88
N PRO A 282 6.81 -2.14 36.82
CA PRO A 282 6.53 -1.42 35.59
C PRO A 282 7.69 -0.48 35.23
N SER A 283 8.03 -0.43 33.93
CA SER A 283 9.06 0.43 33.35
C SER A 283 8.49 1.62 32.58
N THR A 284 7.19 1.89 32.68
CA THR A 284 6.48 2.91 31.88
C THR A 284 7.10 4.29 31.97
N ALA A 285 7.33 4.80 33.19
CA ALA A 285 7.90 6.13 33.39
C ALA A 285 9.31 6.25 32.81
N ALA A 286 10.12 5.19 32.93
CA ALA A 286 11.48 5.16 32.40
C ALA A 286 11.50 5.13 30.87
N ILE A 287 10.67 4.28 30.26
CA ILE A 287 10.57 4.18 28.79
C ILE A 287 10.02 5.50 28.21
N GLN A 288 8.97 6.06 28.81
CA GLN A 288 8.41 7.33 28.36
C GLN A 288 9.41 8.49 28.51
N SER A 289 10.18 8.53 29.60
CA SER A 289 11.23 9.55 29.79
C SER A 289 12.33 9.46 28.73
N ALA A 290 12.70 8.23 28.31
CA ALA A 290 13.65 8.03 27.22
C ALA A 290 13.09 8.53 25.88
N ILE A 291 11.82 8.25 25.58
CA ILE A 291 11.11 8.76 24.39
C ILE A 291 11.05 10.29 24.39
N ASP A 292 10.64 10.88 25.51
CA ASP A 292 10.50 12.33 25.62
C ASP A 292 11.86 13.03 25.48
N ASN A 293 12.92 12.51 26.11
CA ASN A 293 14.27 13.05 25.99
C ASN A 293 14.83 12.92 24.57
N ALA A 294 14.65 11.75 23.94
CA ALA A 294 15.05 11.54 22.55
C ALA A 294 14.42 12.59 21.64
N SER A 295 13.11 12.83 21.76
CA SER A 295 12.44 13.83 20.94
C SER A 295 12.89 15.27 21.26
N GLN A 296 13.00 15.63 22.56
CA GLN A 296 13.44 16.96 22.99
C GLN A 296 14.85 17.32 22.50
N THR A 297 15.71 16.33 22.32
CA THR A 297 17.08 16.50 21.81
C THR A 297 17.18 16.36 20.28
N GLY A 298 16.03 16.31 19.58
CA GLY A 298 15.95 16.31 18.12
C GLY A 298 15.90 14.92 17.47
N GLY A 299 15.60 13.89 18.24
CA GLY A 299 15.37 12.52 17.78
C GLY A 299 16.45 11.52 18.19
N GLY A 300 16.22 10.26 17.86
CA GLY A 300 17.17 9.18 18.11
C GLY A 300 16.49 7.82 18.28
N VAL A 301 17.29 6.86 18.71
CA VAL A 301 16.87 5.47 18.95
C VAL A 301 16.67 5.25 20.44
N VAL A 302 15.43 4.99 20.86
CA VAL A 302 15.11 4.54 22.22
C VAL A 302 15.26 3.02 22.25
N LEU A 303 16.30 2.54 22.91
CA LEU A 303 16.64 1.12 22.94
C LEU A 303 16.02 0.45 24.17
N ILE A 304 15.17 -0.55 23.93
CA ILE A 304 14.77 -1.56 24.92
C ILE A 304 15.66 -2.79 24.68
N PRO A 305 16.67 -3.04 25.52
CA PRO A 305 17.57 -4.18 25.35
C PRO A 305 16.91 -5.48 25.79
N LYS A 306 17.54 -6.62 25.51
CA LYS A 306 17.06 -7.96 25.91
C LYS A 306 16.58 -8.01 27.37
N GLY A 307 15.42 -8.61 27.61
CA GLY A 307 14.79 -8.73 28.93
C GLY A 307 13.27 -8.60 28.88
N MET A 308 12.60 -8.85 30.00
CA MET A 308 11.15 -8.67 30.14
C MET A 308 10.85 -7.32 30.79
N TYR A 309 9.98 -6.52 30.20
CA TYR A 309 9.59 -5.21 30.71
C TYR A 309 8.07 -5.13 30.74
N ILE A 310 7.51 -4.77 31.90
CA ILE A 310 6.08 -4.44 32.02
C ILE A 310 5.90 -2.94 31.73
N SER A 311 4.87 -2.56 30.98
CA SER A 311 4.51 -1.15 30.82
C SER A 311 3.01 -0.92 30.68
N GLY A 312 2.48 0.16 31.24
CA GLY A 312 1.27 0.81 30.72
C GLY A 312 1.52 1.46 29.35
N PRO A 313 0.56 2.27 28.86
CA PRO A 313 0.63 2.95 27.57
C PRO A 313 1.87 3.83 27.38
N LEU A 314 2.38 3.87 26.15
CA LEU A 314 3.49 4.71 25.70
C LEU A 314 3.05 5.61 24.54
N VAL A 315 3.52 6.86 24.53
CA VAL A 315 3.22 7.85 23.50
C VAL A 315 4.49 8.21 22.74
N LEU A 316 4.60 7.81 21.48
CA LEU A 316 5.70 8.20 20.62
C LEU A 316 5.67 9.69 20.29
N LYS A 317 6.85 10.23 19.99
CA LYS A 317 7.09 11.64 19.68
C LYS A 317 7.90 11.77 18.39
N ASP A 318 7.96 12.98 17.86
CA ASP A 318 8.62 13.27 16.59
C ASP A 318 10.09 12.82 16.61
N ASN A 319 10.54 12.20 15.51
CA ASN A 319 11.91 11.74 15.28
C ASN A 319 12.39 10.63 16.24
N VAL A 320 11.49 9.84 16.82
CA VAL A 320 11.83 8.74 17.74
C VAL A 320 11.64 7.38 17.07
N ASN A 321 12.68 6.55 17.13
CA ASN A 321 12.61 5.12 16.84
C ASN A 321 12.64 4.34 18.16
N LEU A 322 11.52 3.74 18.57
CA LEU A 322 11.49 2.79 19.68
C LEU A 322 11.95 1.41 19.17
N HIS A 323 13.17 1.02 19.55
CA HIS A 323 13.83 -0.18 19.08
C HIS A 323 13.85 -1.26 20.16
N LEU A 324 13.24 -2.41 19.89
CA LEU A 324 13.25 -3.58 20.76
C LEU A 324 14.29 -4.58 20.24
N GLU A 325 15.36 -4.76 21.02
CA GLU A 325 16.41 -5.73 20.69
C GLU A 325 15.86 -7.16 20.61
N GLU A 326 16.55 -8.03 19.86
CA GLU A 326 16.26 -9.46 19.85
C GLU A 326 16.27 -10.04 21.27
N GLY A 327 15.17 -10.69 21.67
CA GLY A 327 14.97 -11.20 23.03
C GLY A 327 14.43 -10.19 24.05
N ALA A 328 14.11 -8.96 23.65
CA ALA A 328 13.29 -8.06 24.45
C ALA A 328 11.82 -8.48 24.37
N LEU A 329 11.15 -8.56 25.52
CA LEU A 329 9.70 -8.71 25.65
C LEU A 329 9.16 -7.49 26.37
N LEU A 330 8.45 -6.63 25.65
CA LEU A 330 7.66 -5.55 26.25
C LEU A 330 6.21 -6.02 26.36
N GLN A 331 5.82 -6.41 27.56
CA GLN A 331 4.46 -6.81 27.87
C GLN A 331 3.70 -5.62 28.47
N PHE A 332 2.55 -5.33 27.91
CA PHE A 332 1.70 -4.27 28.40
C PHE A 332 0.83 -4.74 29.57
N SER A 333 0.50 -3.80 30.47
CA SER A 333 -0.24 -4.07 31.70
C SER A 333 -1.56 -4.79 31.44
N ASP A 334 -1.86 -5.79 32.28
CA ASP A 334 -3.17 -6.45 32.30
C ASP A 334 -4.16 -5.73 33.24
N ASN A 335 -3.71 -4.68 33.94
CA ASN A 335 -4.58 -3.81 34.71
C ASN A 335 -5.22 -2.75 33.81
N ARG A 336 -6.52 -2.92 33.51
CA ARG A 336 -7.31 -2.01 32.66
C ARG A 336 -7.37 -0.57 33.19
N ALA A 337 -7.12 -0.34 34.48
CA ALA A 337 -7.07 1.00 35.07
C ALA A 337 -5.82 1.79 34.65
N ASP A 338 -4.76 1.12 34.18
CA ASP A 338 -3.53 1.77 33.70
C ASP A 338 -3.72 2.47 32.35
N TYR A 339 -4.89 2.30 31.72
CA TYR A 339 -5.21 2.81 30.39
C TYR A 339 -6.26 3.92 30.49
N PRO A 340 -5.89 5.20 30.44
CA PRO A 340 -6.85 6.29 30.47
C PRO A 340 -7.89 6.17 29.35
N ILE A 341 -9.14 6.55 29.61
CA ILE A 341 -10.14 6.69 28.54
C ILE A 341 -9.84 7.97 27.76
N VAL A 342 -9.70 7.85 26.44
CA VAL A 342 -9.38 8.94 25.52
C VAL A 342 -10.43 9.04 24.42
N GLU A 343 -10.60 10.24 23.87
CA GLU A 343 -11.34 10.41 22.63
C GLU A 343 -10.49 9.93 21.45
N THR A 344 -11.09 9.10 20.60
CA THR A 344 -10.44 8.50 19.44
C THR A 344 -11.50 8.07 18.41
N THR A 345 -11.13 7.20 17.47
CA THR A 345 -12.07 6.53 16.57
C THR A 345 -12.16 5.04 16.90
N TRP A 346 -13.31 4.45 16.60
CA TRP A 346 -13.54 3.01 16.63
C TRP A 346 -14.47 2.64 15.48
N GLU A 347 -14.12 1.63 14.69
CA GLU A 347 -14.90 1.19 13.52
C GLU A 347 -15.31 2.34 12.58
N GLY A 348 -14.38 3.28 12.36
CA GLY A 348 -14.56 4.41 11.45
C GLY A 348 -15.43 5.56 11.97
N GLN A 349 -15.79 5.59 13.25
CA GLN A 349 -16.61 6.63 13.89
C GLN A 349 -15.94 7.20 15.14
N ALA A 350 -16.31 8.43 15.54
CA ALA A 350 -15.86 9.01 16.82
C ALA A 350 -16.28 8.13 18.03
N ALA A 351 -15.37 7.92 18.97
CA ALA A 351 -15.57 7.07 20.14
C ALA A 351 -14.73 7.51 21.34
N TYR A 352 -15.11 7.02 22.53
CA TYR A 352 -14.22 6.97 23.68
C TYR A 352 -13.69 5.54 23.82
N ARG A 353 -12.38 5.38 23.95
CA ARG A 353 -11.72 4.07 24.17
C ARG A 353 -10.63 4.19 25.22
N CYS A 354 -10.23 3.07 25.82
CA CYS A 354 -8.97 3.03 26.55
C CYS A 354 -7.81 3.39 25.61
N GLN A 355 -6.79 4.07 26.13
CA GLN A 355 -5.62 4.46 25.36
C GLN A 355 -4.90 3.25 24.78
N ALA A 356 -4.41 3.34 23.53
CA ALA A 356 -3.60 2.30 22.94
C ALA A 356 -2.29 2.06 23.73
N PRO A 357 -1.86 0.80 23.95
CA PRO A 357 -0.54 0.48 24.47
C PRO A 357 0.60 1.28 23.83
N ILE A 358 0.56 1.49 22.50
CA ILE A 358 1.44 2.43 21.81
C ILE A 358 0.59 3.39 20.98
N SER A 359 0.81 4.69 21.16
CA SER A 359 0.09 5.71 20.38
C SER A 359 0.97 6.84 19.86
N ALA A 360 0.50 7.49 18.79
CA ALA A 360 1.02 8.75 18.30
C ALA A 360 -0.09 9.53 17.58
N VAL A 361 -0.13 10.85 17.78
CA VAL A 361 -1.08 11.74 17.09
C VAL A 361 -0.34 12.92 16.51
N GLY A 362 -0.44 13.12 15.19
CA GLY A 362 0.17 14.27 14.52
C GLY A 362 1.70 14.25 14.56
N LYS A 363 2.33 13.07 14.53
CA LYS A 363 3.78 12.90 14.65
C LYS A 363 4.45 12.56 13.34
N THR A 364 5.66 13.07 13.16
CA THR A 364 6.45 12.86 11.94
C THR A 364 7.72 12.07 12.26
N ASN A 365 8.10 11.18 11.34
CA ASN A 365 9.33 10.38 11.43
C ASN A 365 9.36 9.56 12.74
N ILE A 366 8.40 8.63 12.87
CA ILE A 366 8.27 7.74 14.02
C ILE A 366 8.53 6.30 13.60
N ALA A 367 9.16 5.52 14.49
CA ALA A 367 9.40 4.12 14.20
C ALA A 367 9.24 3.20 15.42
N LEU A 368 8.79 1.97 15.12
CA LEU A 368 8.86 0.80 15.98
C LEU A 368 9.71 -0.24 15.26
N THR A 369 10.89 -0.58 15.78
CA THR A 369 11.82 -1.47 15.06
C THR A 369 12.46 -2.53 15.96
N GLY A 370 13.14 -3.48 15.34
CA GLY A 370 13.93 -4.49 16.02
C GLY A 370 13.30 -5.87 15.92
N LYS A 371 13.77 -6.81 16.74
CA LYS A 371 13.34 -8.22 16.70
C LYS A 371 12.73 -8.69 18.02
N GLY A 372 12.42 -7.75 18.90
CA GLY A 372 11.71 -8.04 20.15
C GLY A 372 10.23 -8.33 19.95
N THR A 373 9.57 -8.65 21.07
CA THR A 373 8.14 -8.96 21.13
C THR A 373 7.39 -7.88 21.88
N LEU A 374 6.28 -7.42 21.29
CA LEU A 374 5.23 -6.65 21.96
C LEU A 374 4.09 -7.59 22.34
N ASP A 375 3.70 -7.64 23.61
CA ASP A 375 2.55 -8.44 24.09
C ASP A 375 1.50 -7.51 24.72
N GLY A 376 0.30 -7.48 24.15
CA GLY A 376 -0.77 -6.58 24.58
C GLY A 376 -1.57 -7.02 25.80
N SER A 377 -1.32 -8.21 26.37
CA SER A 377 -2.12 -8.79 27.45
C SER A 377 -3.63 -8.81 27.15
N GLY A 378 -4.00 -9.00 25.89
CA GLY A 378 -5.37 -8.87 25.38
C GLY A 378 -6.40 -9.81 26.01
N GLN A 379 -5.98 -10.90 26.66
CA GLN A 379 -6.85 -11.88 27.30
C GLN A 379 -7.77 -11.25 28.37
N VAL A 380 -7.33 -10.17 29.04
CA VAL A 380 -8.17 -9.49 30.02
C VAL A 380 -9.23 -8.60 29.38
N TRP A 381 -9.18 -8.37 28.08
CA TRP A 381 -10.07 -7.41 27.41
C TRP A 381 -11.22 -8.09 26.65
N LYS A 382 -10.99 -9.32 26.18
CA LYS A 382 -11.82 -9.93 25.13
C LYS A 382 -12.94 -10.78 25.70
N GLN A 383 -14.16 -10.54 25.22
CA GLN A 383 -15.25 -11.47 25.39
C GLN A 383 -15.07 -12.67 24.44
N VAL A 384 -15.63 -13.83 24.81
CA VAL A 384 -15.48 -15.08 24.05
C VAL A 384 -16.85 -15.73 23.87
N LYS A 385 -17.19 -16.07 22.62
CA LYS A 385 -18.42 -16.82 22.31
C LYS A 385 -18.21 -18.30 22.58
N ARG A 386 -19.21 -18.98 23.15
CA ARG A 386 -19.19 -20.43 23.43
C ARG A 386 -18.89 -21.26 22.19
N SER A 387 -19.41 -20.86 21.04
CA SER A 387 -19.21 -21.54 19.77
C SER A 387 -17.77 -21.50 19.26
N LYS A 388 -16.92 -20.61 19.78
CA LYS A 388 -15.51 -20.49 19.41
C LYS A 388 -14.59 -21.35 20.30
N LEU A 389 -15.12 -22.12 21.25
CA LEU A 389 -14.31 -22.96 22.13
C LEU A 389 -14.86 -24.39 22.18
N THR A 390 -13.97 -25.36 22.39
CA THR A 390 -14.39 -26.72 22.76
C THR A 390 -15.10 -26.70 24.12
N SER A 391 -15.87 -27.75 24.44
CA SER A 391 -16.55 -27.82 25.73
C SER A 391 -15.58 -27.79 26.93
N ALA A 392 -14.38 -28.36 26.78
CA ALA A 392 -13.35 -28.34 27.82
C ALA A 392 -12.75 -26.94 28.01
N GLU A 393 -12.43 -26.24 26.91
CA GLU A 393 -11.92 -24.87 26.94
C GLU A 393 -12.95 -23.89 27.48
N TRP A 394 -14.21 -24.02 27.06
CA TRP A 394 -15.31 -23.21 27.58
C TRP A 394 -15.48 -23.38 29.08
N LYS A 395 -15.50 -24.64 29.56
CA LYS A 395 -15.58 -24.94 31.00
C LYS A 395 -14.43 -24.27 31.76
N LYS A 396 -13.19 -24.46 31.29
CA LYS A 396 -11.99 -23.84 31.89
C LYS A 396 -12.08 -22.31 31.93
N LEU A 397 -12.57 -21.67 30.87
CA LEU A 397 -12.74 -20.22 30.81
C LEU A 397 -13.77 -19.75 31.84
N THR A 398 -14.93 -20.40 31.90
CA THR A 398 -16.00 -20.02 32.85
C THR A 398 -15.61 -20.26 34.31
N GLU A 399 -14.76 -21.24 34.60
CA GLU A 399 -14.21 -21.49 35.95
C GLU A 399 -13.14 -20.46 36.36
N SER A 400 -12.55 -19.75 35.39
CA SER A 400 -11.51 -18.73 35.67
C SER A 400 -12.06 -17.39 36.20
N GLY A 401 -13.38 -17.23 36.27
CA GLY A 401 -14.07 -16.00 36.68
C GLY A 401 -14.82 -15.34 35.53
N GLY A 402 -15.06 -14.02 35.61
CA GLY A 402 -15.82 -13.25 34.62
C GLY A 402 -17.34 -13.39 34.77
N VAL A 403 -18.08 -12.95 33.75
CA VAL A 403 -19.55 -13.01 33.69
C VAL A 403 -19.96 -13.79 32.44
N ASN A 404 -20.96 -14.67 32.54
CA ASN A 404 -21.40 -15.50 31.42
C ASN A 404 -22.92 -15.41 31.28
N ASP A 405 -23.41 -15.13 30.07
CA ASP A 405 -24.85 -15.08 29.76
C ASP A 405 -25.41 -16.40 29.18
N GLY A 406 -24.56 -17.43 29.08
CA GLY A 406 -24.85 -18.75 28.52
C GLY A 406 -24.24 -18.98 27.14
N ASN A 407 -24.14 -17.93 26.33
CA ASN A 407 -23.61 -17.97 24.96
C ASN A 407 -22.30 -17.18 24.82
N THR A 408 -22.09 -16.16 25.64
CA THR A 408 -20.91 -15.30 25.63
C THR A 408 -20.36 -15.14 27.05
N TRP A 409 -19.06 -15.35 27.18
CA TRP A 409 -18.28 -15.05 28.37
C TRP A 409 -17.68 -13.66 28.23
N PHE A 410 -17.81 -12.86 29.28
CA PHE A 410 -17.30 -11.51 29.40
C PHE A 410 -16.25 -11.45 30.50
N PRO A 411 -15.17 -10.68 30.30
CA PRO A 411 -14.08 -10.62 31.27
C PRO A 411 -14.42 -9.77 32.51
N SER A 412 -15.56 -9.07 32.52
CA SER A 412 -16.14 -8.40 33.68
C SER A 412 -17.60 -8.00 33.44
N GLU A 413 -18.29 -7.58 34.49
CA GLU A 413 -19.64 -6.99 34.38
C GLU A 413 -19.61 -5.66 33.61
N SER A 414 -18.57 -4.85 33.77
CA SER A 414 -18.38 -3.61 33.01
C SER A 414 -18.32 -3.89 31.50
N ALA A 415 -17.64 -4.96 31.09
CA ALA A 415 -17.58 -5.37 29.69
C ALA A 415 -18.96 -5.80 29.16
N ARG A 416 -19.70 -6.60 29.94
CA ARG A 416 -21.06 -7.05 29.59
C ARG A 416 -22.05 -5.89 29.48
N LEU A 417 -21.98 -4.91 30.38
CA LEU A 417 -22.82 -3.72 30.35
C LEU A 417 -22.55 -2.86 29.12
N GLY A 418 -21.27 -2.71 28.74
CA GLY A 418 -20.87 -1.97 27.55
C GLY A 418 -21.33 -2.63 26.25
N GLU A 419 -21.14 -3.94 26.10
CA GLU A 419 -21.60 -4.70 24.92
C GLU A 419 -23.11 -4.55 24.70
N ASN A 420 -23.88 -4.62 25.79
CA ASN A 420 -25.35 -4.51 25.78
C ASN A 420 -25.86 -3.06 25.72
N SER A 421 -24.98 -2.08 25.52
CA SER A 421 -25.32 -0.66 25.51
C SER A 421 -24.96 0.00 24.17
N ASP A 422 -25.95 0.35 23.36
CA ASP A 422 -25.70 1.01 22.07
C ASP A 422 -24.99 2.37 22.20
N TRP A 423 -25.20 3.08 23.32
CA TRP A 423 -24.53 4.36 23.58
C TRP A 423 -23.02 4.21 23.82
N ALA A 424 -22.54 3.02 24.19
CA ALA A 424 -21.12 2.78 24.48
C ALA A 424 -20.30 2.46 23.22
N LYS A 425 -20.95 2.06 22.12
CA LYS A 425 -20.27 1.62 20.89
C LYS A 425 -19.59 2.75 20.11
N LYS A 426 -20.08 3.98 20.28
CA LYS A 426 -19.58 5.22 19.66
C LYS A 426 -19.71 6.39 20.64
N LYS A 427 -19.17 7.55 20.29
CA LYS A 427 -19.33 8.79 21.07
C LYS A 427 -20.80 9.22 20.99
N THR A 428 -21.45 9.30 22.16
CA THR A 428 -22.86 9.70 22.30
C THR A 428 -22.95 11.12 22.82
N GLU A 429 -23.77 11.96 22.18
CA GLU A 429 -24.02 13.34 22.61
C GLU A 429 -24.54 13.39 24.06
N GLY A 430 -24.06 14.37 24.83
CA GLY A 430 -24.41 14.53 26.25
C GLY A 430 -23.68 13.60 27.22
N LYS A 431 -22.98 12.56 26.74
CA LYS A 431 -22.15 11.69 27.58
C LYS A 431 -20.71 12.17 27.67
N THR A 432 -20.14 11.99 28.86
CA THR A 432 -18.78 12.39 29.23
C THR A 432 -17.92 11.16 29.51
N ILE A 433 -16.59 11.33 29.62
CA ILE A 433 -15.68 10.23 30.01
C ILE A 433 -16.15 9.52 31.29
N LYS A 434 -16.73 10.25 32.26
CA LYS A 434 -17.26 9.68 33.51
C LYS A 434 -18.38 8.67 33.28
N ASP A 435 -19.22 8.86 32.26
CA ASP A 435 -20.23 7.88 31.88
C ASP A 435 -19.58 6.61 31.33
N TYR A 436 -18.55 6.76 30.49
CA TYR A 436 -17.81 5.67 29.88
C TYR A 436 -16.96 4.86 30.87
N GLU A 437 -16.55 5.45 32.01
CA GLU A 437 -15.89 4.71 33.10
C GLU A 437 -16.73 3.53 33.61
N THR A 438 -18.07 3.62 33.56
CA THR A 438 -18.96 2.52 33.99
C THR A 438 -18.86 1.28 33.10
N VAL A 439 -18.38 1.46 31.87
CA VAL A 439 -18.22 0.41 30.85
C VAL A 439 -16.77 0.30 30.35
N ARG A 440 -15.80 0.79 31.13
CA ARG A 440 -14.35 0.83 30.79
C ARG A 440 -13.85 -0.45 30.15
N ASP A 441 -14.25 -1.60 30.68
CA ASP A 441 -13.69 -2.88 30.26
C ASP A 441 -14.19 -3.33 28.87
N PHE A 442 -15.31 -2.76 28.40
CA PHE A 442 -15.78 -2.90 27.02
C PHE A 442 -15.00 -2.01 26.04
N LEU A 443 -14.39 -0.92 26.54
CA LEU A 443 -13.71 0.10 25.74
C LEU A 443 -12.29 -0.29 25.36
N ARG A 444 -12.16 -1.48 24.76
CA ARG A 444 -10.88 -2.11 24.40
C ARG A 444 -9.99 -1.17 23.58
N PRO A 445 -8.69 -1.08 23.88
CA PRO A 445 -7.75 -0.29 23.09
C PRO A 445 -7.24 -1.06 21.87
N ASN A 446 -6.94 -0.36 20.77
CA ASN A 446 -6.07 -0.91 19.71
C ASN A 446 -4.66 -1.08 20.27
N MET A 447 -3.89 -2.07 19.82
CA MET A 447 -2.52 -2.29 20.32
C MET A 447 -1.56 -1.16 19.90
N ILE A 448 -1.51 -0.84 18.61
CA ILE A 448 -0.76 0.29 18.06
C ILE A 448 -1.73 1.22 17.33
N SER A 449 -1.78 2.49 17.74
CA SER A 449 -2.64 3.50 17.11
C SER A 449 -1.83 4.73 16.70
N PHE A 450 -1.63 4.90 15.40
CA PHE A 450 -0.97 6.06 14.82
C PHE A 450 -1.99 6.88 14.05
N ASN A 451 -2.22 8.12 14.46
CA ASN A 451 -3.26 8.97 13.90
C ASN A 451 -2.62 10.25 13.31
N ARG A 452 -2.90 10.54 12.03
CA ARG A 452 -2.38 11.74 11.33
C ARG A 452 -0.85 11.85 11.38
N CYS A 453 -0.16 10.72 11.32
CA CYS A 453 1.30 10.69 11.36
C CYS A 453 1.90 10.68 9.94
N ASN A 454 3.10 11.25 9.77
CA ASN A 454 3.81 11.26 8.50
C ASN A 454 5.14 10.52 8.63
N VAL A 455 5.51 9.69 7.67
CA VAL A 455 6.74 8.89 7.71
C VAL A 455 6.75 7.99 8.95
N VAL A 456 6.03 6.87 8.82
CA VAL A 456 5.83 5.87 9.87
C VAL A 456 6.53 4.59 9.48
N LYS A 457 7.32 4.00 10.38
CA LYS A 457 8.00 2.72 10.16
C LYS A 457 7.70 1.71 11.26
N ILE A 458 7.23 0.53 10.91
CA ILE A 458 7.08 -0.63 11.81
C ILE A 458 7.83 -1.79 11.17
N GLU A 459 8.90 -2.27 11.80
CA GLU A 459 9.81 -3.24 11.17
C GLU A 459 10.32 -4.33 12.11
N GLY A 460 10.23 -5.60 11.67
CA GLY A 460 10.90 -6.75 12.28
C GLY A 460 10.29 -7.32 13.56
N LEU A 461 9.30 -6.63 14.14
CA LEU A 461 8.74 -6.98 15.45
C LEU A 461 7.80 -8.18 15.39
N THR A 462 7.72 -8.90 16.51
CA THR A 462 6.60 -9.80 16.80
C THR A 462 5.59 -9.09 17.70
N ILE A 463 4.31 -9.09 17.33
CA ILE A 463 3.22 -8.45 18.08
C ILE A 463 2.18 -9.50 18.41
N LYS A 464 1.84 -9.66 19.69
CA LYS A 464 0.95 -10.70 20.16
C LYS A 464 -0.12 -10.18 21.11
N ASN A 465 -1.18 -10.96 21.23
CA ASN A 465 -2.21 -10.80 22.25
C ASN A 465 -2.79 -9.38 22.26
N SER A 466 -3.11 -8.83 21.09
CA SER A 466 -3.75 -7.51 21.01
C SER A 466 -5.09 -7.50 21.77
N PRO A 467 -5.42 -6.42 22.49
CA PRO A 467 -6.75 -6.25 23.10
C PRO A 467 -7.89 -6.12 22.06
N ALA A 468 -7.59 -5.52 20.91
CA ALA A 468 -8.51 -5.29 19.79
C ALA A 468 -7.73 -5.26 18.45
N TRP A 469 -7.95 -4.28 17.56
CA TRP A 469 -7.18 -4.15 16.32
C TRP A 469 -5.69 -3.97 16.65
N THR A 470 -4.83 -4.64 15.90
CA THR A 470 -3.41 -4.73 16.28
C THR A 470 -2.61 -3.53 15.80
N ILE A 471 -2.58 -3.27 14.50
CA ILE A 471 -1.85 -2.14 13.90
C ILE A 471 -2.84 -1.23 13.19
N HIS A 472 -3.08 -0.03 13.72
CA HIS A 472 -4.06 0.90 13.14
C HIS A 472 -3.42 2.27 12.82
N PRO A 473 -2.81 2.41 11.63
CA PRO A 473 -2.55 3.71 11.04
C PRO A 473 -3.87 4.31 10.52
N LEU A 474 -4.19 5.49 11.02
CA LEU A 474 -5.34 6.30 10.63
C LEU A 474 -4.84 7.63 10.08
N LEU A 475 -5.26 8.01 8.87
CA LEU A 475 -4.90 9.30 8.26
C LEU A 475 -3.38 9.53 8.17
N CYS A 476 -2.61 8.45 8.08
CA CYS A 476 -1.15 8.53 8.00
C CYS A 476 -0.68 8.64 6.55
N ASN A 477 0.49 9.25 6.36
CA ASN A 477 1.15 9.36 5.06
C ASN A 477 2.56 8.74 5.12
N HIS A 478 2.99 8.07 4.06
CA HIS A 478 4.28 7.38 3.97
C HIS A 478 4.48 6.37 5.11
N THR A 479 3.66 5.32 5.10
CA THR A 479 3.72 4.26 6.13
C THR A 479 4.38 3.01 5.58
N MET A 480 5.37 2.49 6.30
CA MET A 480 6.05 1.23 6.02
C MET A 480 5.79 0.25 7.16
N VAL A 481 5.28 -0.93 6.81
CA VAL A 481 5.19 -2.09 7.71
C VAL A 481 5.93 -3.24 7.05
N LYS A 482 7.02 -3.69 7.65
CA LYS A 482 7.95 -4.61 7.00
C LYS A 482 8.43 -5.72 7.93
N ASP A 483 8.39 -6.96 7.47
CA ASP A 483 8.90 -8.12 8.20
C ASP A 483 8.29 -8.25 9.62
N VAL A 484 7.03 -7.83 9.79
CA VAL A 484 6.31 -7.85 11.08
C VAL A 484 5.51 -9.15 11.19
N SER A 485 5.55 -9.77 12.36
CA SER A 485 4.70 -10.91 12.71
C SER A 485 3.59 -10.49 13.67
N VAL A 486 2.33 -10.70 13.30
CA VAL A 486 1.18 -10.53 14.21
C VAL A 486 0.59 -11.89 14.53
N ILE A 487 0.51 -12.23 15.82
CA ILE A 487 0.01 -13.53 16.29
C ILE A 487 -1.01 -13.31 17.41
N ASN A 488 -2.29 -13.40 17.05
CA ASN A 488 -3.41 -13.29 17.97
C ASN A 488 -4.18 -14.62 18.06
N PRO A 489 -4.86 -14.90 19.18
CA PRO A 489 -5.74 -16.08 19.26
C PRO A 489 -6.84 -16.03 18.20
N TRP A 490 -7.10 -17.16 17.54
CA TRP A 490 -8.10 -17.29 16.48
C TRP A 490 -9.54 -16.93 16.91
N PHE A 491 -9.86 -17.11 18.20
CA PHE A 491 -11.15 -16.73 18.77
C PHE A 491 -11.22 -15.25 19.20
N GLY A 492 -10.13 -14.51 19.04
CA GLY A 492 -9.99 -13.13 19.48
C GLY A 492 -10.88 -12.18 18.68
N GLN A 493 -11.88 -11.60 19.32
CA GLN A 493 -12.82 -10.70 18.65
C GLN A 493 -12.17 -9.37 18.26
N ASN A 494 -12.40 -8.91 17.03
CA ASN A 494 -11.81 -7.69 16.48
C ASN A 494 -10.28 -7.70 16.61
N ASN A 495 -9.64 -8.87 16.47
CA ASN A 495 -8.18 -8.98 16.47
C ASN A 495 -7.64 -9.00 15.05
N ASP A 496 -8.02 -7.99 14.27
CA ASP A 496 -7.44 -7.70 12.98
C ASP A 496 -5.92 -7.54 13.11
N ALA A 497 -5.15 -8.01 12.11
CA ALA A 497 -3.70 -7.86 12.15
C ALA A 497 -3.25 -6.44 11.79
N ILE A 498 -3.85 -5.85 10.75
CA ILE A 498 -3.58 -4.47 10.36
C ILE A 498 -4.81 -3.81 9.73
N ASP A 499 -5.14 -2.60 10.18
CA ASP A 499 -6.23 -1.75 9.71
C ASP A 499 -5.67 -0.46 9.12
N ILE A 500 -5.57 -0.40 7.80
CA ILE A 500 -5.10 0.78 7.08
C ILE A 500 -6.30 1.68 6.80
N GLU A 501 -6.51 2.70 7.63
CA GLU A 501 -7.69 3.58 7.56
C GLU A 501 -7.36 4.99 7.04
N SER A 502 -7.96 5.39 5.91
CA SER A 502 -7.76 6.70 5.28
C SER A 502 -6.28 7.10 5.12
N CYS A 503 -5.40 6.15 4.84
CA CYS A 503 -3.95 6.41 4.71
C CYS A 503 -3.52 6.58 3.26
N GLN A 504 -2.51 7.43 3.02
CA GLN A 504 -1.96 7.66 1.69
C GLN A 504 -0.51 7.23 1.60
N SER A 505 -0.10 6.62 0.48
CA SER A 505 1.29 6.21 0.23
C SER A 505 1.83 5.27 1.31
N GLY A 506 1.71 3.95 1.10
CA GLY A 506 2.31 3.00 2.04
C GLY A 506 2.77 1.69 1.41
N ILE A 507 3.55 0.95 2.19
CA ILE A 507 4.00 -0.40 1.84
C ILE A 507 3.81 -1.34 3.03
N LEU A 508 3.23 -2.50 2.76
CA LEU A 508 3.19 -3.67 3.63
C LEU A 508 3.97 -4.80 2.95
N GLU A 509 5.08 -5.23 3.51
CA GLU A 509 6.01 -6.17 2.86
C GLU A 509 6.51 -7.25 3.84
N GLY A 510 6.60 -8.50 3.37
CA GLY A 510 7.31 -9.55 4.11
C GLY A 510 6.67 -9.99 5.43
N CYS A 511 5.40 -9.63 5.66
CA CYS A 511 4.75 -9.84 6.94
C CYS A 511 4.16 -11.24 7.11
N TYR A 512 3.93 -11.64 8.36
CA TYR A 512 3.29 -12.92 8.73
C TYR A 512 2.15 -12.67 9.71
N PHE A 513 0.93 -13.02 9.34
CA PHE A 513 -0.26 -12.75 10.14
C PHE A 513 -1.04 -14.01 10.49
N ASP A 514 -1.40 -14.12 11.77
CA ASP A 514 -2.31 -15.12 12.33
C ASP A 514 -3.27 -14.37 13.26
N SER A 515 -4.49 -14.11 12.79
CA SER A 515 -5.44 -13.16 13.38
C SER A 515 -6.77 -13.82 13.75
N GLY A 516 -7.44 -13.30 14.78
CA GLY A 516 -8.79 -13.76 15.16
C GLY A 516 -9.92 -13.10 14.37
N ASP A 517 -9.59 -12.12 13.54
CA ASP A 517 -10.50 -11.45 12.60
C ASP A 517 -9.78 -11.25 11.25
N ASP A 518 -10.10 -10.22 10.47
CA ASP A 518 -9.45 -9.96 9.17
C ASP A 518 -7.92 -9.75 9.30
N ALA A 519 -7.12 -10.21 8.34
CA ALA A 519 -5.66 -10.07 8.41
C ALA A 519 -5.19 -8.71 7.86
N ILE A 520 -5.25 -8.53 6.54
CA ILE A 520 -4.87 -7.27 5.88
C ILE A 520 -6.14 -6.49 5.55
N THR A 521 -6.44 -5.45 6.32
CA THR A 521 -7.74 -4.75 6.24
C THR A 521 -7.59 -3.31 5.79
N ILE A 522 -8.27 -2.95 4.69
CA ILE A 522 -8.30 -1.59 4.15
C ILE A 522 -9.63 -0.92 4.49
N LYS A 523 -9.55 0.26 5.11
CA LYS A 523 -10.70 1.06 5.57
C LYS A 523 -10.53 2.54 5.21
N SER A 524 -11.59 3.34 5.35
CA SER A 524 -11.60 4.80 5.15
C SER A 524 -12.80 5.47 5.84
N GLY A 525 -13.14 5.01 7.04
CA GLY A 525 -14.25 5.53 7.83
C GLY A 525 -15.62 4.96 7.44
N ARG A 526 -16.61 5.20 8.31
CA ARG A 526 -17.94 4.57 8.23
C ARG A 526 -19.06 5.59 8.02
N ASP A 527 -19.95 5.27 7.09
CA ASP A 527 -21.20 5.96 6.78
C ASP A 527 -21.00 7.48 6.59
N ALA A 528 -21.91 8.29 7.14
CA ALA A 528 -21.89 9.75 6.99
C ALA A 528 -20.60 10.39 7.54
N GLU A 529 -20.01 9.86 8.62
CA GLU A 529 -18.75 10.37 9.16
C GLU A 529 -17.58 10.11 8.19
N GLY A 530 -17.51 8.90 7.62
CA GLY A 530 -16.51 8.57 6.61
C GLY A 530 -16.68 9.39 5.33
N ARG A 531 -17.92 9.58 4.85
CA ARG A 531 -18.22 10.45 3.69
C ARG A 531 -17.84 11.90 3.95
N LYS A 532 -18.18 12.43 5.13
CA LYS A 532 -17.81 13.79 5.54
C LYS A 532 -16.28 13.97 5.62
N ARG A 533 -15.57 12.94 6.08
CA ARG A 533 -14.10 12.94 6.09
C ARG A 533 -13.55 12.98 4.67
N GLY A 534 -14.09 12.17 3.76
CA GLY A 534 -13.76 12.21 2.33
C GLY A 534 -12.30 11.90 1.99
N VAL A 535 -11.59 11.19 2.89
CA VAL A 535 -10.19 10.81 2.70
C VAL A 535 -10.12 9.31 2.40
N PRO A 536 -9.77 8.91 1.16
CA PRO A 536 -9.64 7.50 0.81
C PRO A 536 -8.35 6.91 1.38
N THR A 537 -8.32 5.58 1.57
CA THR A 537 -7.03 4.89 1.60
C THR A 537 -6.53 4.73 0.17
N SER A 538 -5.30 5.19 -0.10
CA SER A 538 -4.78 5.19 -1.47
C SER A 538 -3.28 5.08 -1.62
N ASP A 539 -2.85 4.58 -2.78
CA ASP A 539 -1.46 4.46 -3.19
C ASP A 539 -0.67 3.51 -2.27
N TRP A 540 -1.14 2.27 -2.12
CA TRP A 540 -0.49 1.26 -1.29
C TRP A 540 0.01 0.07 -2.09
N ILE A 541 1.20 -0.40 -1.72
CA ILE A 541 1.79 -1.66 -2.16
C ILE A 541 1.68 -2.66 -1.01
N ILE A 542 1.16 -3.85 -1.29
CA ILE A 542 1.05 -4.96 -0.34
C ILE A 542 1.68 -6.17 -1.00
N ARG A 543 2.76 -6.71 -0.44
CA ARG A 543 3.45 -7.83 -1.07
C ARG A 543 4.14 -8.77 -0.12
N ASP A 544 4.49 -9.94 -0.64
CA ASP A 544 5.34 -10.93 0.02
C ASP A 544 4.82 -11.31 1.41
N THR A 545 3.51 -11.27 1.61
CA THR A 545 2.86 -11.41 2.93
C THR A 545 2.14 -12.75 3.03
N LYS A 546 2.29 -13.40 4.18
CA LYS A 546 1.65 -14.69 4.48
C LYS A 546 0.60 -14.52 5.56
N VAL A 547 -0.57 -15.07 5.32
CA VAL A 547 -1.68 -15.10 6.27
C VAL A 547 -2.05 -16.55 6.58
N MET A 548 -2.14 -16.86 7.88
CA MET A 548 -2.63 -18.12 8.41
C MET A 548 -4.14 -18.02 8.69
N HIS A 549 -4.57 -18.08 9.95
CA HIS A 549 -5.95 -17.82 10.30
C HIS A 549 -6.28 -16.33 10.14
N GLY A 550 -7.53 -16.09 9.75
CA GLY A 550 -8.12 -14.76 9.67
C GLY A 550 -9.44 -14.79 8.90
N HIS A 551 -10.35 -13.86 9.19
CA HIS A 551 -11.64 -13.77 8.50
C HIS A 551 -11.52 -13.39 7.00
N GLY A 552 -10.36 -12.91 6.59
CA GLY A 552 -10.00 -12.64 5.20
C GLY A 552 -8.49 -12.45 5.05
N GLY A 553 -7.91 -13.00 3.98
CA GLY A 553 -6.49 -12.82 3.67
C GLY A 553 -6.16 -11.39 3.30
N PHE A 554 -6.86 -10.86 2.29
CA PHE A 554 -6.86 -9.44 1.94
C PHE A 554 -8.29 -8.90 1.88
N VAL A 555 -8.53 -7.80 2.60
CA VAL A 555 -9.87 -7.31 2.89
C VAL A 555 -10.00 -5.82 2.56
N ILE A 556 -11.08 -5.45 1.87
CA ILE A 556 -11.52 -4.05 1.78
C ILE A 556 -12.89 -3.91 2.46
N GLY A 557 -12.99 -3.00 3.42
CA GLY A 557 -14.22 -2.64 4.11
C GLY A 557 -14.38 -3.26 5.51
N SER A 558 -15.56 -3.17 6.13
CA SER A 558 -16.79 -2.61 5.54
C SER A 558 -16.81 -1.08 5.55
N GLU A 559 -15.95 -0.46 6.36
CA GLU A 559 -15.80 0.97 6.54
C GLU A 559 -15.00 1.56 5.38
N MET A 560 -15.60 1.72 4.21
CA MET A 560 -14.96 2.24 3.00
C MET A 560 -15.58 3.56 2.50
N SER A 561 -16.24 4.30 3.40
CA SER A 561 -17.07 5.45 3.05
C SER A 561 -16.28 6.67 2.54
N GLY A 562 -15.01 6.81 2.92
CA GLY A 562 -14.09 7.80 2.36
C GLY A 562 -13.51 7.40 0.99
N GLY A 563 -13.76 6.16 0.55
CA GLY A 563 -13.24 5.56 -0.68
C GLY A 563 -11.93 4.79 -0.49
N VAL A 564 -11.56 4.01 -1.49
CA VAL A 564 -10.30 3.26 -1.56
C VAL A 564 -9.83 3.26 -3.01
N LYS A 565 -8.55 3.57 -3.28
CA LYS A 565 -8.06 3.55 -4.66
C LYS A 565 -6.58 3.27 -4.81
N ASN A 566 -6.17 2.79 -5.98
CA ASN A 566 -4.76 2.59 -6.33
C ASN A 566 -4.05 1.66 -5.34
N LEU A 567 -4.55 0.43 -5.20
CA LEU A 567 -3.91 -0.60 -4.40
C LEU A 567 -3.24 -1.63 -5.31
N TYR A 568 -2.07 -2.09 -4.91
CA TYR A 568 -1.22 -3.03 -5.65
C TYR A 568 -0.84 -4.17 -4.72
N VAL A 569 -1.51 -5.31 -4.87
CA VAL A 569 -1.36 -6.48 -4.00
C VAL A 569 -0.70 -7.60 -4.78
N ASN A 570 0.50 -8.04 -4.42
CA ASN A 570 1.17 -9.11 -5.18
C ASN A 570 1.94 -10.12 -4.32
N ASN A 571 2.04 -11.36 -4.78
CA ASN A 571 2.86 -12.40 -4.15
C ASN A 571 2.48 -12.66 -2.67
N CYS A 572 1.19 -12.87 -2.41
CA CYS A 572 0.69 -13.17 -1.06
C CYS A 572 0.15 -14.60 -0.98
N THR A 573 0.31 -15.21 0.19
CA THR A 573 -0.16 -16.58 0.46
C THR A 573 -1.17 -16.60 1.61
N PHE A 574 -2.35 -17.16 1.39
CA PHE A 574 -3.40 -17.29 2.41
C PHE A 574 -3.71 -18.77 2.68
N MET A 575 -3.54 -19.22 3.92
CA MET A 575 -3.64 -20.63 4.29
C MET A 575 -4.53 -20.80 5.51
N GLY A 576 -5.74 -21.33 5.29
CA GLY A 576 -6.71 -21.54 6.37
C GLY A 576 -7.48 -20.28 6.78
N THR A 577 -7.48 -19.23 5.95
CA THR A 577 -8.36 -18.08 6.16
C THR A 577 -9.82 -18.45 5.86
N ASP A 578 -10.75 -17.74 6.48
CA ASP A 578 -12.17 -17.94 6.21
C ASP A 578 -12.51 -17.57 4.76
N ILE A 579 -12.02 -16.41 4.29
CA ILE A 579 -12.16 -15.93 2.93
C ILE A 579 -10.77 -15.63 2.38
N GLY A 580 -10.56 -15.85 1.08
CA GLY A 580 -9.32 -15.47 0.42
C GLY A 580 -9.22 -13.95 0.21
N LEU A 581 -9.83 -13.49 -0.89
CA LEU A 581 -9.99 -12.07 -1.23
C LEU A 581 -11.41 -11.60 -0.86
N ARG A 582 -11.52 -10.66 0.09
CA ARG A 582 -12.80 -10.26 0.70
C ARG A 582 -13.10 -8.79 0.49
N PHE A 583 -14.18 -8.46 -0.19
CA PHE A 583 -14.60 -7.08 -0.45
C PHE A 583 -16.02 -6.87 0.08
N LYS A 584 -16.18 -6.05 1.12
CA LYS A 584 -17.43 -5.91 1.86
C LYS A 584 -17.91 -4.47 1.94
N THR A 585 -19.20 -4.26 1.67
CA THR A 585 -19.88 -2.98 1.85
C THR A 585 -21.39 -3.20 2.02
N THR A 586 -22.13 -2.13 2.29
CA THR A 586 -23.59 -2.15 2.38
C THR A 586 -24.17 -0.76 2.09
N ARG A 587 -25.45 -0.69 1.76
CA ARG A 587 -26.17 0.60 1.62
C ARG A 587 -26.04 1.40 2.90
N GLY A 588 -25.83 2.70 2.78
CA GLY A 588 -25.50 3.58 3.91
C GLY A 588 -24.03 3.95 3.96
N ARG A 589 -23.12 3.11 3.44
CA ARG A 589 -21.68 3.40 3.40
C ARG A 589 -21.36 4.52 2.42
N GLY A 590 -21.85 4.45 1.19
CA GLY A 590 -21.36 5.30 0.10
C GLY A 590 -19.91 4.97 -0.28
N GLY A 591 -19.18 5.97 -0.78
CA GLY A 591 -17.77 5.82 -1.14
C GLY A 591 -17.55 5.01 -2.42
N VAL A 592 -16.33 5.07 -2.94
CA VAL A 592 -15.92 4.37 -4.18
C VAL A 592 -14.66 3.56 -3.90
N VAL A 593 -14.69 2.27 -4.26
CA VAL A 593 -13.50 1.43 -4.37
C VAL A 593 -13.16 1.30 -5.85
N ASP A 594 -11.97 1.75 -6.23
CA ASP A 594 -11.57 1.93 -7.63
C ASP A 594 -10.10 1.55 -7.85
N ASN A 595 -9.76 1.05 -9.03
CA ASN A 595 -8.38 0.82 -9.46
C ASN A 595 -7.57 -0.06 -8.48
N ILE A 596 -8.04 -1.30 -8.30
CA ILE A 596 -7.43 -2.30 -7.43
C ILE A 596 -6.75 -3.37 -8.28
N HIS A 597 -5.45 -3.57 -8.07
CA HIS A 597 -4.61 -4.51 -8.81
C HIS A 597 -4.13 -5.61 -7.88
N ILE A 598 -4.42 -6.87 -8.24
CA ILE A 598 -4.07 -8.04 -7.43
C ILE A 598 -3.41 -9.08 -8.33
N SER A 599 -2.23 -9.55 -7.97
CA SER A 599 -1.53 -10.58 -8.73
C SER A 599 -0.84 -11.61 -7.86
N ASP A 600 -0.59 -12.80 -8.42
CA ASP A 600 0.26 -13.81 -7.79
C ASP A 600 -0.21 -14.21 -6.38
N ILE A 601 -1.47 -14.62 -6.25
CA ILE A 601 -2.07 -15.03 -4.96
C ILE A 601 -2.18 -16.55 -4.90
N GLN A 602 -1.65 -17.15 -3.83
CA GLN A 602 -1.78 -18.58 -3.55
C GLN A 602 -2.65 -18.82 -2.32
N MET A 603 -3.66 -19.66 -2.49
CA MET A 603 -4.63 -19.97 -1.45
C MET A 603 -4.74 -21.48 -1.22
N SER A 604 -4.79 -21.88 0.04
CA SER A 604 -5.02 -23.27 0.44
C SER A 604 -6.00 -23.33 1.59
N GLU A 605 -6.94 -24.28 1.51
CA GLU A 605 -7.87 -24.61 2.60
C GLU A 605 -8.68 -23.40 3.08
N ILE A 606 -9.16 -22.59 2.13
CA ILE A 606 -10.09 -21.50 2.42
C ILE A 606 -11.42 -22.10 2.88
N VAL A 607 -11.96 -21.60 3.99
CA VAL A 607 -13.14 -22.21 4.61
C VAL A 607 -14.43 -21.86 3.84
N GLY A 608 -14.57 -20.59 3.46
CA GLY A 608 -15.66 -20.02 2.66
C GLY A 608 -15.21 -19.76 1.22
N GLU A 609 -15.52 -18.59 0.69
CA GLU A 609 -15.24 -18.22 -0.69
C GLU A 609 -13.75 -17.85 -0.93
N ALA A 610 -13.20 -18.28 -2.07
CA ALA A 610 -11.86 -17.85 -2.47
C ALA A 610 -11.84 -16.36 -2.86
N ILE A 611 -12.86 -15.90 -3.60
CA ILE A 611 -13.08 -14.49 -3.92
C ILE A 611 -14.53 -14.13 -3.59
N LEU A 612 -14.73 -13.15 -2.70
CA LEU A 612 -16.04 -12.69 -2.27
C LEU A 612 -16.17 -11.17 -2.43
N PHE A 613 -17.13 -10.75 -3.25
CA PHE A 613 -17.68 -9.40 -3.23
C PHE A 613 -19.08 -9.44 -2.61
N ASN A 614 -19.27 -8.73 -1.51
CA ASN A 614 -20.54 -8.68 -0.79
C ASN A 614 -20.96 -7.22 -0.51
N MET A 615 -21.92 -6.71 -1.29
CA MET A 615 -22.52 -5.38 -1.10
C MET A 615 -23.76 -5.38 -0.18
N TYR A 616 -24.03 -6.51 0.49
CA TYR A 616 -25.10 -6.71 1.47
C TYR A 616 -24.54 -7.05 2.87
N TYR A 617 -23.37 -6.53 3.21
CA TYR A 617 -22.70 -6.85 4.47
C TYR A 617 -23.58 -6.56 5.68
N ALA A 618 -23.60 -7.52 6.63
CA ALA A 618 -24.51 -7.52 7.78
C ALA A 618 -23.80 -7.70 9.14
N ALA A 619 -22.52 -7.32 9.26
CA ALA A 619 -21.76 -7.41 10.52
C ALA A 619 -21.73 -8.81 11.15
N LYS A 620 -21.62 -9.86 10.31
CA LYS A 620 -21.48 -11.26 10.72
C LYS A 620 -20.15 -11.85 10.27
N ASP A 621 -19.71 -12.88 10.99
CA ASP A 621 -18.60 -13.75 10.60
C ASP A 621 -18.87 -14.30 9.18
N PRO A 622 -17.84 -14.40 8.32
CA PRO A 622 -18.02 -14.83 6.94
C PRO A 622 -18.39 -16.31 6.81
N VAL A 623 -17.88 -17.14 7.72
CA VAL A 623 -18.15 -18.58 7.75
C VAL A 623 -19.23 -18.87 8.76
N LYS A 624 -20.23 -19.63 8.31
CA LYS A 624 -21.38 -20.01 9.12
C LYS A 624 -21.01 -21.02 10.19
N LEU A 625 -21.69 -20.90 11.32
CA LEU A 625 -21.73 -21.97 12.31
C LEU A 625 -22.80 -23.02 11.92
N PRO A 626 -22.63 -24.30 12.32
CA PRO A 626 -23.65 -25.32 12.08
C PRO A 626 -25.04 -24.91 12.59
N GLY A 627 -26.04 -24.99 11.73
CA GLY A 627 -27.44 -24.61 12.04
C GLY A 627 -27.82 -23.16 11.67
N GLU A 628 -26.88 -22.34 11.18
CA GLU A 628 -27.20 -21.01 10.64
C GLU A 628 -27.66 -21.11 9.17
N GLU A 629 -28.83 -20.54 8.88
CA GLU A 629 -29.35 -20.41 7.52
C GLU A 629 -29.08 -19.00 6.95
N ASP A 630 -28.74 -18.93 5.67
CA ASP A 630 -28.72 -17.64 4.97
C ASP A 630 -30.16 -17.25 4.66
N LYS A 631 -30.52 -16.01 5.01
CA LYS A 631 -31.65 -15.39 4.34
C LYS A 631 -31.25 -15.14 2.88
N PRO A 632 -32.06 -15.59 1.91
CA PRO A 632 -31.82 -15.27 0.51
C PRO A 632 -31.71 -13.76 0.33
N ILE A 633 -30.74 -13.31 -0.48
CA ILE A 633 -30.65 -11.90 -0.84
C ILE A 633 -31.80 -11.57 -1.78
N GLU A 634 -32.57 -10.56 -1.43
CA GLU A 634 -33.55 -9.96 -2.32
C GLU A 634 -32.91 -8.80 -3.09
N TYR A 635 -32.78 -8.97 -4.41
CA TYR A 635 -32.20 -7.97 -5.32
C TYR A 635 -33.20 -6.87 -5.66
N ILE A 636 -33.60 -6.10 -4.64
CA ILE A 636 -34.48 -4.95 -4.79
C ILE A 636 -33.62 -3.71 -5.08
N ALA A 637 -33.99 -2.99 -6.14
CA ALA A 637 -33.33 -1.75 -6.53
C ALA A 637 -33.78 -0.60 -5.63
N GLU A 638 -32.83 0.20 -5.17
CA GLU A 638 -33.06 1.41 -4.38
C GLU A 638 -32.62 2.66 -5.17
N PRO A 639 -33.03 3.88 -4.80
CA PRO A 639 -32.49 5.09 -5.39
C PRO A 639 -30.97 5.18 -5.22
N PHE A 640 -30.26 5.53 -6.28
CA PHE A 640 -28.82 5.81 -6.18
C PHE A 640 -28.60 7.15 -5.45
N THR A 641 -27.83 7.12 -4.37
CA THR A 641 -27.53 8.29 -3.52
C THR A 641 -26.03 8.35 -3.19
N GLU A 642 -25.58 9.41 -2.51
CA GLU A 642 -24.22 9.46 -1.96
C GLU A 642 -23.91 8.32 -0.96
N ALA A 643 -24.94 7.68 -0.39
CA ALA A 643 -24.82 6.55 0.52
C ALA A 643 -24.83 5.19 -0.21
N THR A 644 -24.96 5.18 -1.53
CA THR A 644 -24.85 3.98 -2.37
C THR A 644 -23.38 3.68 -2.66
N PRO A 645 -22.83 2.53 -2.23
CA PRO A 645 -21.44 2.21 -2.45
C PRO A 645 -21.18 1.82 -3.92
N VAL A 646 -19.98 2.10 -4.41
CA VAL A 646 -19.54 1.75 -5.76
C VAL A 646 -18.26 0.93 -5.71
N PHE A 647 -18.29 -0.27 -6.29
CA PHE A 647 -17.11 -1.10 -6.54
C PHE A 647 -16.85 -1.17 -8.04
N ARG A 648 -15.67 -0.72 -8.48
CA ARG A 648 -15.28 -0.79 -9.89
C ARG A 648 -13.79 -1.00 -10.13
N ASN A 649 -13.45 -1.44 -11.34
CA ASN A 649 -12.07 -1.52 -11.86
C ASN A 649 -11.13 -2.36 -10.98
N PHE A 650 -11.38 -3.66 -10.98
CA PHE A 650 -10.53 -4.65 -10.33
C PHE A 650 -9.77 -5.43 -11.41
N SER A 651 -8.44 -5.45 -11.34
CA SER A 651 -7.59 -6.29 -12.17
C SER A 651 -6.97 -7.38 -11.32
N MET A 652 -7.26 -8.64 -11.64
CA MET A 652 -6.79 -9.81 -10.92
C MET A 652 -6.10 -10.77 -11.88
N GLU A 653 -4.89 -11.23 -11.55
CA GLU A 653 -4.16 -12.18 -12.39
C GLU A 653 -3.36 -13.20 -11.59
N ARG A 654 -3.19 -14.42 -12.12
CA ARG A 654 -2.39 -15.48 -11.45
C ARG A 654 -2.89 -15.78 -10.03
N ILE A 655 -4.18 -16.09 -9.94
CA ILE A 655 -4.88 -16.39 -8.69
C ILE A 655 -5.14 -17.90 -8.60
N TYR A 656 -4.58 -18.56 -7.59
CA TYR A 656 -4.63 -20.00 -7.45
C TYR A 656 -5.19 -20.40 -6.10
N CYS A 657 -6.26 -21.22 -6.08
CA CYS A 657 -6.87 -21.69 -4.85
C CYS A 657 -7.10 -23.21 -4.87
N LYS A 658 -6.61 -23.89 -3.83
CA LYS A 658 -6.89 -25.31 -3.60
C LYS A 658 -7.66 -25.50 -2.29
N GLY A 659 -8.96 -25.66 -2.41
CA GLY A 659 -9.89 -25.80 -1.29
C GLY A 659 -10.56 -24.47 -0.97
N ALA A 660 -11.84 -24.38 -1.31
CA ALA A 660 -12.77 -23.30 -0.97
C ALA A 660 -14.20 -23.84 -1.00
N LEU A 661 -15.13 -23.21 -0.29
CA LEU A 661 -16.57 -23.47 -0.44
C LEU A 661 -17.05 -23.08 -1.84
N GLU A 662 -16.74 -21.88 -2.31
CA GLU A 662 -17.08 -21.40 -3.65
C GLU A 662 -15.89 -20.64 -4.24
N ALA A 663 -15.65 -20.78 -5.55
CA ALA A 663 -14.49 -20.17 -6.17
C ALA A 663 -14.64 -18.64 -6.26
N ILE A 664 -15.79 -18.19 -6.78
CA ILE A 664 -16.06 -16.76 -7.00
C ILE A 664 -17.51 -16.47 -6.66
N LYS A 665 -17.74 -15.53 -5.75
CA LYS A 665 -19.08 -15.05 -5.41
C LYS A 665 -19.14 -13.53 -5.48
N ILE A 666 -20.03 -13.03 -6.33
CA ILE A 666 -20.28 -11.60 -6.51
C ILE A 666 -21.73 -11.29 -6.20
N GLU A 667 -21.93 -10.45 -5.18
CA GLU A 667 -23.22 -9.92 -4.76
C GLU A 667 -23.21 -8.40 -4.89
N GLY A 668 -23.57 -7.90 -6.08
CA GLY A 668 -23.70 -6.47 -6.37
C GLY A 668 -25.08 -5.88 -6.03
N LEU A 669 -25.24 -4.57 -6.16
CA LEU A 669 -26.55 -3.90 -5.99
C LEU A 669 -27.22 -3.65 -7.34
N PRO A 670 -28.55 -3.76 -7.47
CA PRO A 670 -29.24 -3.47 -8.73
C PRO A 670 -29.04 -2.04 -9.24
N GLU A 671 -28.99 -1.05 -8.35
CA GLU A 671 -28.74 0.36 -8.68
C GLU A 671 -27.25 0.73 -8.81
N SER A 672 -26.35 -0.15 -8.38
CA SER A 672 -24.89 0.05 -8.38
C SER A 672 -24.20 -1.31 -8.57
N ASN A 673 -24.31 -1.82 -9.81
CA ASN A 673 -23.70 -3.09 -10.15
C ASN A 673 -22.19 -3.06 -9.87
N LEU A 674 -21.64 -4.16 -9.34
CA LEU A 674 -20.18 -4.31 -9.32
C LEU A 674 -19.68 -4.28 -10.75
N SER A 675 -18.69 -3.44 -11.06
CA SER A 675 -18.28 -3.21 -12.46
C SER A 675 -16.79 -3.37 -12.75
N GLY A 676 -16.44 -3.81 -13.95
CA GLY A 676 -15.06 -3.77 -14.43
C GLY A 676 -14.10 -4.71 -13.69
N LEU A 677 -14.54 -5.93 -13.37
CA LEU A 677 -13.66 -6.98 -12.86
C LEU A 677 -13.04 -7.74 -14.03
N LYS A 678 -11.71 -7.76 -14.09
CA LYS A 678 -10.92 -8.62 -14.97
C LYS A 678 -10.21 -9.67 -14.11
N LEU A 679 -10.43 -10.95 -14.40
CA LEU A 679 -9.69 -12.06 -13.80
C LEU A 679 -9.01 -12.87 -14.91
N LYS A 680 -7.70 -13.01 -14.82
CA LYS A 680 -6.87 -13.67 -15.83
C LYS A 680 -5.96 -14.74 -15.21
N ASP A 681 -5.74 -15.84 -15.93
CA ASP A 681 -4.77 -16.88 -15.56
C ASP A 681 -5.00 -17.43 -14.14
N ALA A 682 -6.20 -17.95 -13.87
CA ALA A 682 -6.60 -18.37 -12.52
C ALA A 682 -7.05 -19.84 -12.46
N SER A 683 -6.85 -20.51 -11.33
CA SER A 683 -7.34 -21.88 -11.15
C SER A 683 -7.90 -22.14 -9.75
N PHE A 684 -9.04 -22.81 -9.67
CA PHE A 684 -9.74 -23.06 -8.41
C PHE A 684 -10.14 -24.53 -8.24
N VAL A 685 -9.92 -25.07 -7.05
CA VAL A 685 -10.56 -26.30 -6.57
C VAL A 685 -11.50 -25.94 -5.43
N SER A 686 -12.79 -26.14 -5.60
CA SER A 686 -13.83 -25.69 -4.66
C SER A 686 -14.99 -26.69 -4.54
N GLN A 687 -15.90 -26.47 -3.59
CA GLN A 687 -17.15 -27.26 -3.52
C GLN A 687 -18.13 -26.80 -4.60
N LYS A 688 -18.41 -25.50 -4.67
CA LYS A 688 -19.24 -24.82 -5.67
C LYS A 688 -18.39 -24.02 -6.64
N SER A 689 -18.90 -23.81 -7.85
CA SER A 689 -18.18 -23.07 -8.90
C SER A 689 -18.23 -21.56 -8.66
N MET A 690 -19.15 -20.84 -9.32
CA MET A 690 -19.26 -19.39 -9.19
C MET A 690 -20.70 -18.87 -9.32
N SER A 691 -20.94 -17.74 -8.67
CA SER A 691 -22.19 -16.97 -8.73
C SER A 691 -21.90 -15.49 -8.98
N ILE A 692 -22.54 -14.91 -10.00
CA ILE A 692 -22.38 -13.52 -10.43
C ILE A 692 -23.75 -12.85 -10.44
N ASN A 693 -24.04 -12.08 -9.40
CA ASN A 693 -25.32 -11.39 -9.23
C ASN A 693 -25.11 -9.87 -9.28
N GLU A 694 -25.93 -9.18 -10.07
CA GLU A 694 -25.93 -7.72 -10.18
C GLU A 694 -24.54 -7.14 -10.52
N ALA A 695 -23.95 -7.61 -11.61
CA ALA A 695 -22.62 -7.23 -12.04
C ALA A 695 -22.59 -6.75 -13.50
N ASP A 696 -21.66 -5.85 -13.83
CA ASP A 696 -21.41 -5.33 -15.17
C ASP A 696 -19.93 -5.48 -15.55
N GLN A 697 -19.63 -5.70 -16.83
CA GLN A 697 -18.25 -5.70 -17.36
C GLN A 697 -17.32 -6.68 -16.62
N ILE A 698 -17.79 -7.93 -16.44
CA ILE A 698 -17.00 -9.01 -15.83
C ILE A 698 -16.30 -9.81 -16.93
N GLN A 699 -14.97 -9.90 -16.85
CA GLN A 699 -14.14 -10.57 -17.85
C GLN A 699 -13.30 -11.66 -17.18
N LEU A 700 -13.51 -12.90 -17.58
CA LEU A 700 -12.71 -14.05 -17.16
C LEU A 700 -11.92 -14.57 -18.37
N THR A 701 -10.59 -14.62 -18.27
CA THR A 701 -9.71 -15.11 -19.35
C THR A 701 -8.77 -16.18 -18.82
N ASN A 702 -8.72 -17.35 -19.47
CA ASN A 702 -7.86 -18.46 -19.07
C ASN A 702 -8.07 -18.87 -17.59
N VAL A 703 -9.30 -19.29 -17.28
CA VAL A 703 -9.70 -19.67 -15.91
C VAL A 703 -10.11 -21.13 -15.88
N GLU A 704 -9.58 -21.90 -14.92
CA GLU A 704 -9.94 -23.30 -14.69
C GLU A 704 -10.63 -23.49 -13.34
N ILE A 705 -11.78 -24.17 -13.31
CA ILE A 705 -12.51 -24.45 -12.06
C ILE A 705 -12.86 -25.93 -11.96
N LYS A 706 -12.37 -26.58 -10.92
CA LYS A 706 -12.79 -27.91 -10.47
C LYS A 706 -13.71 -27.77 -9.27
N HIS A 707 -15.02 -27.87 -9.52
CA HIS A 707 -16.05 -27.87 -8.47
C HIS A 707 -16.64 -29.27 -8.28
N ARG A 708 -17.22 -29.53 -7.10
CA ARG A 708 -17.80 -30.83 -6.73
C ARG A 708 -19.31 -30.90 -7.00
N GLU A 709 -20.02 -29.81 -6.74
CA GLU A 709 -21.48 -29.77 -6.78
C GLU A 709 -22.03 -28.43 -7.28
N GLY A 710 -23.32 -28.41 -7.58
CA GLY A 710 -24.03 -27.22 -8.06
C GLY A 710 -23.80 -26.92 -9.54
N ALA A 711 -24.23 -25.73 -9.95
CA ALA A 711 -24.12 -25.27 -11.33
C ALA A 711 -22.67 -24.90 -11.68
N VAL A 712 -22.29 -25.03 -12.96
CA VAL A 712 -20.96 -24.62 -13.42
C VAL A 712 -20.76 -23.11 -13.33
N PHE A 713 -21.84 -22.33 -13.50
CA PHE A 713 -21.92 -20.93 -13.11
C PHE A 713 -23.38 -20.49 -12.98
N ILE A 714 -23.62 -19.48 -12.14
CA ILE A 714 -24.89 -18.77 -12.04
C ILE A 714 -24.65 -17.31 -12.39
N ILE A 715 -25.43 -16.77 -13.33
CA ILE A 715 -25.46 -15.34 -13.66
C ILE A 715 -26.90 -14.83 -13.45
N ASN A 716 -27.06 -13.84 -12.58
CA ASN A 716 -28.34 -13.16 -12.35
C ASN A 716 -28.19 -11.65 -12.55
N ASN A 717 -29.01 -11.08 -13.46
CA ASN A 717 -28.95 -9.66 -13.83
C ASN A 717 -27.55 -9.17 -14.25
N GLY A 718 -26.76 -10.03 -14.89
CA GLY A 718 -25.40 -9.74 -15.35
C GLY A 718 -25.35 -8.99 -16.68
N LYS A 719 -24.48 -8.00 -16.81
CA LYS A 719 -24.34 -7.15 -18.01
C LYS A 719 -22.91 -7.21 -18.54
N ASN A 720 -22.76 -7.32 -19.86
CA ASN A 720 -21.45 -7.29 -20.53
C ASN A 720 -20.42 -8.27 -19.94
N ILE A 721 -20.86 -9.50 -19.67
CA ILE A 721 -20.01 -10.56 -19.09
C ILE A 721 -19.36 -11.36 -20.21
N SER A 722 -18.05 -11.54 -20.14
CA SER A 722 -17.28 -12.31 -21.12
C SER A 722 -16.40 -13.35 -20.46
N PHE A 723 -16.59 -14.61 -20.87
CA PHE A 723 -15.71 -15.72 -20.55
C PHE A 723 -14.93 -16.11 -21.80
N LYS A 724 -13.61 -16.13 -21.72
CA LYS A 724 -12.71 -16.53 -22.80
C LYS A 724 -11.74 -17.60 -22.31
N ASN A 725 -11.78 -18.79 -22.92
CA ASN A 725 -10.97 -19.93 -22.49
C ASN A 725 -11.22 -20.29 -21.00
N VAL A 726 -12.49 -20.42 -20.61
CA VAL A 726 -12.88 -20.81 -19.23
C VAL A 726 -13.29 -22.28 -19.22
N ASN A 727 -12.58 -23.08 -18.42
CA ASN A 727 -12.73 -24.53 -18.37
C ASN A 727 -13.28 -25.00 -17.03
N PHE A 728 -14.36 -25.76 -17.06
CA PHE A 728 -14.96 -26.41 -15.89
C PHE A 728 -14.63 -27.90 -15.93
N LEU A 729 -13.89 -28.42 -14.96
CA LEU A 729 -13.44 -29.82 -14.99
C LEU A 729 -14.53 -30.83 -14.60
N ASN A 730 -15.66 -30.36 -14.06
CA ASN A 730 -16.85 -31.18 -13.80
C ASN A 730 -17.98 -30.70 -14.72
N THR A 731 -18.16 -31.35 -15.88
CA THR A 731 -19.03 -30.87 -16.97
C THR A 731 -20.43 -31.49 -17.00
N SER A 732 -20.81 -32.30 -16.00
CA SER A 732 -22.16 -32.87 -15.92
C SER A 732 -23.19 -31.89 -15.35
N SER A 733 -22.75 -30.77 -14.80
CA SER A 733 -23.61 -29.74 -14.21
C SER A 733 -24.12 -28.74 -15.25
N GLU A 734 -25.32 -28.20 -15.01
CA GLU A 734 -25.93 -27.13 -15.81
C GLU A 734 -25.28 -25.77 -15.54
N ALA A 735 -25.34 -24.88 -16.52
CA ALA A 735 -25.08 -23.44 -16.39
C ALA A 735 -26.41 -22.70 -16.31
N LYS A 736 -26.44 -21.62 -15.53
CA LYS A 736 -27.68 -20.96 -15.16
C LYS A 736 -27.63 -19.45 -15.39
N ILE A 737 -28.53 -18.94 -16.22
CA ILE A 737 -28.62 -17.51 -16.55
C ILE A 737 -30.06 -17.03 -16.36
N TYR A 738 -30.24 -16.03 -15.48
CA TYR A 738 -31.55 -15.49 -15.08
C TYR A 738 -31.57 -13.96 -15.08
N GLY A 739 -32.78 -13.41 -14.94
CA GLY A 739 -32.99 -12.00 -14.62
C GLY A 739 -33.24 -11.15 -15.86
N SER A 740 -34.21 -10.22 -15.74
CA SER A 740 -34.59 -9.31 -16.82
C SER A 740 -33.54 -8.23 -17.10
N GLY A 741 -32.62 -8.01 -16.15
CA GLY A 741 -31.47 -7.13 -16.31
C GLY A 741 -30.32 -7.72 -17.14
N THR A 742 -30.34 -9.03 -17.40
CA THR A 742 -29.23 -9.74 -18.05
C THR A 742 -29.08 -9.37 -19.52
N LYS A 743 -27.87 -8.94 -19.92
CA LYS A 743 -27.56 -8.47 -21.28
C LYS A 743 -26.10 -8.77 -21.68
N ASN A 744 -25.87 -9.02 -22.97
CA ASN A 744 -24.53 -9.18 -23.56
C ASN A 744 -23.61 -10.19 -22.85
N ILE A 745 -24.07 -11.43 -22.67
CA ILE A 745 -23.26 -12.54 -22.15
C ILE A 745 -22.53 -13.24 -23.31
N LYS A 746 -21.20 -13.29 -23.24
CA LYS A 746 -20.35 -13.90 -24.26
C LYS A 746 -19.51 -15.02 -23.65
N LEU A 747 -19.71 -16.24 -24.13
CA LEU A 747 -18.93 -17.42 -23.77
C LEU A 747 -18.15 -17.85 -25.01
N GLU A 748 -16.83 -17.72 -24.95
CA GLU A 748 -15.91 -18.02 -26.06
C GLU A 748 -14.91 -19.09 -25.61
N ASN A 749 -14.85 -20.21 -26.33
CA ASN A 749 -13.99 -21.34 -26.01
C ASN A 749 -14.19 -21.85 -24.57
N THR A 750 -15.44 -21.94 -24.13
CA THR A 750 -15.80 -22.56 -22.86
C THR A 750 -16.22 -24.00 -23.08
N ASN A 751 -15.85 -24.93 -22.21
CA ASN A 751 -16.20 -26.35 -22.36
C ASN A 751 -17.66 -26.69 -21.92
N VAL A 752 -18.51 -25.68 -21.73
CA VAL A 752 -19.93 -25.85 -21.41
C VAL A 752 -20.73 -26.05 -22.69
N ARG A 753 -21.35 -27.22 -22.83
CA ARG A 753 -22.22 -27.51 -23.97
C ARG A 753 -23.45 -26.59 -23.96
N LYS A 754 -23.82 -26.04 -25.12
CA LYS A 754 -24.98 -25.15 -25.27
C LYS A 754 -26.28 -25.74 -24.71
N SER A 755 -26.47 -27.06 -24.81
CA SER A 755 -27.63 -27.79 -24.27
C SER A 755 -27.71 -27.79 -22.74
N MET A 756 -26.61 -27.49 -22.05
CA MET A 756 -26.51 -27.43 -20.59
C MET A 756 -26.70 -26.00 -20.06
N ILE A 757 -26.91 -25.01 -20.93
CA ILE A 757 -27.12 -23.61 -20.54
C ILE A 757 -28.63 -23.37 -20.41
N PHE A 758 -29.10 -23.32 -19.18
CA PHE A 758 -30.44 -22.88 -18.85
C PHE A 758 -30.52 -21.35 -18.90
N ILE A 759 -31.41 -20.83 -19.74
CA ILE A 759 -31.73 -19.40 -19.83
C ILE A 759 -33.20 -19.24 -19.43
N ASP A 760 -33.45 -18.48 -18.37
CA ASP A 760 -34.80 -18.22 -17.89
C ASP A 760 -35.63 -17.38 -18.85
N LYS A 761 -36.96 -17.51 -18.76
CA LYS A 761 -37.90 -16.75 -19.60
C LYS A 761 -37.78 -15.23 -19.41
N SER A 762 -37.34 -14.78 -18.24
CA SER A 762 -37.09 -13.35 -17.98
C SER A 762 -35.90 -12.79 -18.76
N THR A 763 -34.97 -13.64 -19.21
CA THR A 763 -33.80 -13.27 -19.99
C THR A 763 -34.03 -13.52 -21.48
N LYS A 764 -33.72 -12.53 -22.33
CA LYS A 764 -33.84 -12.69 -23.79
C LYS A 764 -32.68 -13.55 -24.30
N SER A 765 -32.97 -14.68 -24.95
CA SER A 765 -31.94 -15.62 -25.43
C SER A 765 -30.88 -15.00 -26.37
N LYS A 766 -31.25 -13.97 -27.15
CA LYS A 766 -30.33 -13.20 -28.00
C LYS A 766 -29.20 -12.49 -27.25
N GLU A 767 -29.36 -12.30 -25.95
CA GLU A 767 -28.38 -11.68 -25.07
C GLU A 767 -27.26 -12.65 -24.67
N VAL A 768 -27.36 -13.93 -25.04
CA VAL A 768 -26.36 -14.96 -24.73
C VAL A 768 -25.77 -15.53 -26.02
N SER A 769 -24.46 -15.34 -26.20
CA SER A 769 -23.67 -15.93 -27.28
C SER A 769 -22.70 -16.95 -26.70
N ALA A 770 -22.81 -18.22 -27.12
CA ALA A 770 -21.89 -19.29 -26.75
C ALA A 770 -21.26 -19.87 -28.02
N LYS A 771 -19.93 -19.73 -28.15
CA LYS A 771 -19.13 -20.17 -29.30
C LYS A 771 -18.01 -21.10 -28.90
#